data_AF-A0A2A5KX10-F1
#
_entry.id   AF-A0A2A5KX10-F1
#
_cell.length_a   1.000
_cell.length_b   1.000
_cell.length_c   1.000
_cell.angle_alpha   90.00
_cell.angle_beta   90.00
_cell.angle_gamma   90.00
#
_symmetry.space_group_name_H-M   'P 1'
#
loop_
_entity.id
_entity.type
_entity.pdbx_description
1 polymer ?
#
loop_
_entity_poly.entity_id
_entity_poly.type
_entity_poly.pdbx_seq_one_letter_code
_entity_poly.pdbx_strand_id
1 'polypeptide(L)'
;MQADVLAALAQPLLDLARRAESEKKPDPRELAAMARTLVAAFETEARRGKVPQDWLLDARDALVALVDARARNNPALSIRKWERALAAALPIGGVMTASRLAERARAAAKAGPASRDLARFLGHCNDAVQAALLSGTQHKTLADRGLAALVIGLFLAILLVWAAWAEWRFRERLLSQLPDVARVVEAGRVATPAARAAQLHAFLAGVRLVEQGAQRSPLGLIHHLGMFDPAEAARRRYGQAVDALASGPLAAALGVALATEGEATALYDSLRAWSILKGTSDWQPRFLAGWVDDRAQTFPELAGMAVHVAAMSGPPADLEQPDPEAIAQATQFASEGSANERAMLELARAEKTAGLPAWSLGQAAPGLDRILIRRSGLPIEQAVPGLYTEAGWAYARSGAAEEAIGKAKTEATNLLQAADMASADAVMDLLQKRTLETWSQYLGDLRVRPFTDQPSAVIVSGVLSATNSPLSALIREVWRQAGGTDRSRSHANQLRIAATLGPAIQFVEQGRMSEISRLFVSLNVALALLDENSEIGKKSLMDAQERANSVVALQQAPLLVVQMVEDVISQTASPKAVEKAEDPVPTAKPLGAWGEIAMACQAAVAGRYPFFDGSDADMAEVARIFAPNGLVETYFRTQLAAAMDTSTTPWRWKPEARLSGYAPESAAFFQKASAIGGALFRQGTSPHLPVSLEALAQRGAATISIGGAHAPVTTSGGAVTFNWPGDLPSRGLEISFDSGGAVEKKSAPGPWGLLRFLDGSRLRPRDGGRRFLIDVRATGARAYLQMSFAEPANPVSVRLLMRELTCPSSL
;
A
#
# COMPACT_ATOMS: atom_id res chain seq x y z
N MET A 1 17.62 -99.24 26.08
CA MET A 1 17.59 -97.78 26.34
C MET A 1 17.10 -97.60 27.78
N GLN A 2 18.01 -97.68 28.76
CA GLN A 2 17.65 -97.42 30.15
C GLN A 2 17.44 -95.91 30.29
N ALA A 3 16.29 -95.52 30.85
CA ALA A 3 15.97 -94.12 31.11
C ALA A 3 17.06 -93.47 31.99
N ASP A 4 17.36 -92.21 31.72
CA ASP A 4 18.40 -91.40 32.37
C ASP A 4 18.05 -91.26 33.87
N VAL A 5 18.56 -92.17 34.71
CA VAL A 5 18.16 -92.34 36.12
C VAL A 5 18.36 -91.03 36.91
N LEU A 6 19.41 -90.27 36.58
CA LEU A 6 19.69 -88.98 37.20
C LEU A 6 18.63 -87.92 36.88
N ALA A 7 18.12 -87.89 35.65
CA ALA A 7 17.12 -86.91 35.23
C ALA A 7 15.76 -87.17 35.91
N ALA A 8 15.36 -88.44 36.04
CA ALA A 8 14.12 -88.81 36.73
C ALA A 8 14.16 -88.47 38.23
N LEU A 9 15.31 -88.70 38.88
CA LEU A 9 15.51 -88.38 40.29
C LEU A 9 15.62 -86.87 40.57
N ALA A 10 16.10 -86.09 39.61
CA ALA A 10 16.28 -84.65 39.75
C ALA A 10 14.98 -83.83 39.67
N GLN A 11 13.89 -84.42 39.17
CA GLN A 11 12.65 -83.69 38.86
C GLN A 11 12.09 -82.85 40.03
N PRO A 12 12.05 -83.34 41.28
CA PRO A 12 11.56 -82.53 42.40
C PRO A 12 12.40 -81.27 42.67
N LEU A 13 13.71 -81.33 42.46
CA LEU A 13 14.61 -80.18 42.60
C LEU A 13 14.48 -79.20 41.44
N LEU A 14 14.22 -79.69 40.23
CA LEU A 14 13.90 -78.84 39.07
C LEU A 14 12.56 -78.12 39.25
N ASP A 15 11.57 -78.78 39.85
CA ASP A 15 10.28 -78.18 40.21
C ASP A 15 10.45 -77.10 41.28
N LEU A 16 11.29 -77.37 42.30
CA LEU A 16 11.63 -76.36 43.29
C LEU A 16 12.34 -75.15 42.66
N ALA A 17 13.29 -75.36 41.74
CA ALA A 17 13.97 -74.26 41.05
C ALA A 17 13.00 -73.39 40.24
N ARG A 18 12.03 -74.01 39.56
CA ARG A 18 10.96 -73.29 38.85
C ARG A 18 10.00 -72.56 39.80
N ARG A 19 9.65 -73.17 40.92
CA ARG A 19 8.83 -72.54 41.97
C ARG A 19 9.55 -71.35 42.59
N ALA A 20 10.82 -71.49 42.95
CA ALA A 20 11.61 -70.43 43.56
C ALA A 20 11.69 -69.18 42.67
N GLU A 21 11.74 -69.34 41.34
CA GLU A 21 11.74 -68.25 40.37
C GLU A 21 10.36 -67.56 40.24
N SER A 22 9.26 -68.31 40.37
CA SER A 22 7.89 -67.84 40.07
C SER A 22 7.02 -67.51 41.29
N GLU A 23 7.47 -67.84 42.50
CA GLU A 23 6.70 -67.67 43.73
C GLU A 23 6.51 -66.19 44.09
N LYS A 24 5.26 -65.78 44.35
CA LYS A 24 4.89 -64.36 44.59
C LYS A 24 5.36 -63.82 45.95
N LYS A 25 5.50 -64.70 46.95
CA LYS A 25 5.93 -64.35 48.32
C LYS A 25 6.87 -65.45 48.86
N PRO A 26 8.08 -65.56 48.32
CA PRO A 26 8.99 -66.63 48.71
C PRO A 26 9.55 -66.35 50.12
N ASP A 27 9.40 -67.29 51.05
CA ASP A 27 10.15 -67.26 52.31
C ASP A 27 11.53 -67.91 52.06
N PRO A 28 12.64 -67.16 52.18
CA PRO A 28 13.98 -67.70 51.97
C PRO A 28 14.31 -68.90 52.85
N ARG A 29 13.77 -68.96 54.08
CA ARG A 29 14.02 -70.05 55.02
C ARG A 29 13.23 -71.29 54.65
N GLU A 30 11.98 -71.13 54.24
CA GLU A 30 11.12 -72.24 53.80
C GLU A 30 11.69 -72.88 52.52
N LEU A 31 12.05 -72.07 51.52
CA LEU A 31 12.63 -72.57 50.27
C LEU A 31 13.97 -73.27 50.50
N ALA A 32 14.83 -72.73 51.36
CA ALA A 32 16.11 -73.36 51.69
C ALA A 32 15.92 -74.67 52.48
N ALA A 33 14.95 -74.71 53.40
CA ALA A 33 14.60 -75.94 54.12
C ALA A 33 14.04 -77.01 53.17
N MET A 34 13.18 -76.62 52.22
CA MET A 34 12.65 -77.51 51.19
C MET A 34 13.76 -78.03 50.27
N ALA A 35 14.70 -77.16 49.86
CA ALA A 35 15.87 -77.56 49.08
C ALA A 35 16.71 -78.61 49.81
N ARG A 36 16.96 -78.42 51.11
CA ARG A 36 17.67 -79.39 51.95
C ARG A 36 16.96 -80.75 51.97
N THR A 37 15.65 -80.75 52.19
CA THR A 37 14.85 -81.99 52.24
C THR A 37 14.88 -82.73 50.90
N LEU A 38 14.73 -82.00 49.78
CA LEU A 38 14.73 -82.59 48.45
C LEU A 38 16.12 -83.06 48.01
N VAL A 39 17.19 -82.36 48.40
CA VAL A 39 18.58 -82.82 48.19
C VAL A 39 18.84 -84.12 48.96
N ALA A 40 18.45 -84.20 50.23
CA ALA A 40 18.60 -85.43 51.03
C ALA A 40 17.80 -86.61 50.45
N ALA A 41 16.58 -86.35 49.94
CA ALA A 41 15.78 -87.34 49.26
C ALA A 41 16.45 -87.82 47.96
N PHE A 42 16.98 -86.89 47.15
CA PHE A 42 17.74 -87.20 45.93
C PHE A 42 18.96 -88.09 46.23
N GLU A 43 19.76 -87.74 47.25
CA GLU A 43 20.92 -88.55 47.64
C GLU A 43 20.55 -89.95 48.15
N THR A 44 19.41 -90.09 48.82
CA THR A 44 18.93 -91.38 49.36
C THR A 44 18.43 -92.28 48.23
N GLU A 45 17.67 -91.73 47.30
CA GLU A 45 17.09 -92.49 46.19
C GLU A 45 18.14 -92.82 45.11
N ALA A 46 19.12 -91.93 44.87
CA ALA A 46 20.25 -92.21 44.01
C ALA A 46 21.15 -93.33 44.56
N ARG A 47 21.32 -93.41 45.90
CA ARG A 47 22.01 -94.55 46.56
C ARG A 47 21.26 -95.86 46.39
N ARG A 48 19.92 -95.86 46.51
CA ARG A 48 19.08 -97.04 46.22
C ARG A 48 19.17 -97.48 44.75
N GLY A 49 19.29 -96.53 43.83
CA GLY A 49 19.50 -96.74 42.40
C GLY A 49 20.92 -97.19 42.01
N LYS A 50 21.82 -97.45 42.97
CA LYS A 50 23.23 -97.84 42.77
C LYS A 50 24.05 -96.85 41.93
N VAL A 51 23.76 -95.55 42.01
CA VAL A 51 24.55 -94.51 41.34
C VAL A 51 25.93 -94.38 42.02
N PRO A 52 27.04 -94.28 41.25
CA PRO A 52 28.38 -94.07 41.82
C PRO A 52 28.45 -92.83 42.71
N GLN A 53 29.19 -92.91 43.82
CA GLN A 53 29.26 -91.83 44.81
C GLN A 53 29.80 -90.51 44.25
N ASP A 54 30.78 -90.57 43.35
CA ASP A 54 31.35 -89.38 42.71
C ASP A 54 30.35 -88.66 41.79
N TRP A 55 29.48 -89.42 41.11
CA TRP A 55 28.43 -88.86 40.26
C TRP A 55 27.33 -88.18 41.07
N LEU A 56 27.02 -88.76 42.23
CA LEU A 56 26.00 -88.25 43.13
C LEU A 56 26.39 -86.88 43.71
N LEU A 57 27.66 -86.70 44.06
CA LEU A 57 28.18 -85.41 44.56
C LEU A 57 28.12 -84.33 43.48
N ASP A 58 28.56 -84.64 42.26
CA ASP A 58 28.54 -83.69 41.14
C ASP A 58 27.12 -83.34 40.69
N ALA A 59 26.22 -84.33 40.61
CA ALA A 59 24.82 -84.11 40.24
C ALA A 59 24.08 -83.27 41.30
N ARG A 60 24.35 -83.50 42.58
CA ARG A 60 23.80 -82.69 43.67
C ARG A 60 24.25 -81.24 43.58
N ASP A 61 25.56 -81.00 43.47
CA ASP A 61 26.11 -79.65 43.45
C ASP A 61 25.57 -78.86 42.24
N ALA A 62 25.36 -79.54 41.10
CA ALA A 62 24.76 -78.97 39.90
C ALA A 62 23.30 -78.52 40.10
N LEU A 63 22.49 -79.36 40.76
CA LEU A 63 21.09 -79.03 41.06
C LEU A 63 20.96 -77.90 42.07
N VAL A 64 21.84 -77.86 43.08
CA VAL A 64 21.88 -76.76 44.05
C VAL A 64 22.26 -75.44 43.37
N ALA A 65 23.23 -75.46 42.44
CA ALA A 65 23.60 -74.28 41.66
C ALA A 65 22.44 -73.77 40.78
N LEU A 66 21.63 -74.67 40.22
CA LEU A 66 20.46 -74.31 39.43
C LEU A 66 19.33 -73.71 40.28
N VAL A 67 19.06 -74.29 41.45
CA VAL A 67 18.09 -73.72 42.41
C VAL A 67 18.52 -72.32 42.85
N ASP A 68 19.81 -72.12 43.17
CA ASP A 68 20.35 -70.81 43.54
C ASP A 68 20.24 -69.79 42.39
N ALA A 69 20.63 -70.17 41.18
CA ALA A 69 20.58 -69.28 40.00
C ALA A 69 19.15 -68.82 39.69
N ARG A 70 18.16 -69.72 39.79
CA ARG A 70 16.75 -69.39 39.54
C ARG A 70 16.08 -68.64 40.70
N ALA A 71 16.42 -68.96 41.95
CA ALA A 71 15.92 -68.21 43.10
C ALA A 71 16.37 -66.73 43.05
N ARG A 72 17.61 -66.47 42.61
CA ARG A 72 18.15 -65.10 42.43
C ARG A 72 17.42 -64.28 41.36
N ASN A 73 16.69 -64.92 40.45
CA ASN A 73 15.86 -64.22 39.44
C ASN A 73 14.51 -63.74 39.98
N ASN A 74 14.10 -64.17 41.18
CA ASN A 74 12.83 -63.75 41.76
C ASN A 74 12.93 -62.34 42.38
N PRO A 75 12.21 -61.33 41.88
CA PRO A 75 12.29 -59.96 42.39
C PRO A 75 11.74 -59.82 43.82
N ALA A 76 10.87 -60.73 44.27
CA ALA A 76 10.32 -60.73 45.63
C ALA A 76 11.27 -61.35 46.67
N LEU A 77 12.35 -61.99 46.24
CA LEU A 77 13.30 -62.67 47.12
C LEU A 77 14.49 -61.76 47.45
N SER A 78 14.74 -61.53 48.74
CA SER A 78 15.94 -60.81 49.18
C SER A 78 17.18 -61.70 49.02
N ILE A 79 18.06 -61.36 48.07
CA ILE A 79 19.30 -62.10 47.77
C ILE A 79 20.13 -62.35 49.05
N ARG A 80 20.33 -61.32 49.89
CA ARG A 80 21.11 -61.44 51.14
C ARG A 80 20.47 -62.36 52.20
N LYS A 81 19.15 -62.51 52.19
CA LYS A 81 18.45 -63.43 53.11
C LYS A 81 18.46 -64.85 52.56
N TRP A 82 18.30 -64.98 51.24
CA TRP A 82 18.41 -66.25 50.51
C TRP A 82 19.79 -66.88 50.64
N GLU A 83 20.87 -66.13 50.38
CA GLU A 83 22.24 -66.65 50.51
C GLU A 83 22.53 -67.18 51.92
N ARG A 84 22.09 -66.45 52.95
CA ARG A 84 22.22 -66.88 54.35
C ARG A 84 21.38 -68.11 54.67
N ALA A 85 20.14 -68.17 54.18
CA ALA A 85 19.25 -69.30 54.42
C ALA A 85 19.74 -70.57 53.70
N LEU A 86 20.17 -70.44 52.44
CA LEU A 86 20.70 -71.54 51.65
C LEU A 86 22.01 -72.09 52.23
N ALA A 87 22.95 -71.21 52.61
CA ALA A 87 24.19 -71.62 53.25
C ALA A 87 23.97 -72.32 54.62
N ALA A 88 22.95 -71.90 55.38
CA ALA A 88 22.58 -72.55 56.63
C ALA A 88 21.88 -73.91 56.42
N ALA A 89 21.11 -74.06 55.34
CA ALA A 89 20.38 -75.28 55.05
C ALA A 89 21.26 -76.37 54.40
N LEU A 90 22.22 -75.97 53.56
CA LEU A 90 23.11 -76.85 52.81
C LEU A 90 24.57 -76.40 52.99
N PRO A 91 25.31 -76.91 54.00
CA PRO A 91 26.73 -76.63 54.19
C PRO A 91 27.57 -77.44 53.17
N ILE A 92 27.34 -77.19 51.88
CA ILE A 92 28.11 -77.75 50.77
C ILE A 92 29.30 -76.83 50.52
N GLY A 93 30.44 -77.38 50.09
CA GLY A 93 31.66 -76.63 49.78
C GLY A 93 31.49 -75.65 48.62
N GLY A 94 30.94 -74.46 48.90
CA GLY A 94 30.75 -73.35 47.96
C GLY A 94 29.69 -73.62 46.88
N VAL A 95 28.84 -72.63 46.58
CA VAL A 95 27.94 -72.69 45.41
C VAL A 95 28.80 -72.87 44.16
N MET A 96 28.57 -73.95 43.42
CA MET A 96 29.33 -74.24 42.22
C MET A 96 29.01 -73.21 41.14
N THR A 97 30.01 -72.46 40.70
CA THR A 97 29.88 -71.50 39.60
C THR A 97 29.62 -72.21 38.26
N ALA A 98 28.91 -71.57 37.33
CA ALA A 98 28.66 -72.11 35.99
C ALA A 98 29.94 -72.57 35.26
N SER A 99 31.07 -71.85 35.43
CA SER A 99 32.37 -72.24 34.86
C SER A 99 32.90 -73.56 35.41
N ARG A 100 32.85 -73.77 36.74
CA ARG A 100 33.21 -75.03 37.39
C ARG A 100 32.26 -76.17 37.00
N LEU A 101 30.96 -75.90 36.85
CA LEU A 101 29.99 -76.89 36.40
C LEU A 101 30.28 -77.35 34.96
N ALA A 102 30.61 -76.42 34.06
CA ALA A 102 31.04 -76.74 32.70
C ALA A 102 32.36 -77.52 32.65
N GLU A 103 33.30 -77.20 33.53
CA GLU A 103 34.57 -77.92 33.67
C GLU A 103 34.35 -79.37 34.13
N ARG A 104 33.50 -79.58 35.14
CA ARG A 104 33.12 -80.93 35.62
C ARG A 104 32.35 -81.72 34.58
N ALA A 105 31.44 -81.10 33.83
CA ALA A 105 30.73 -81.75 32.71
C ALA A 105 31.72 -82.24 31.62
N ARG A 106 32.74 -81.44 31.29
CA ARG A 106 33.80 -81.83 30.34
C ARG A 106 34.70 -82.93 30.90
N ALA A 107 35.03 -82.89 32.19
CA ALA A 107 35.80 -83.95 32.85
C ALA A 107 35.04 -85.29 32.85
N ALA A 108 33.74 -85.26 33.15
CA ALA A 108 32.86 -86.43 33.07
C ALA A 108 32.74 -86.97 31.63
N ALA A 109 32.71 -86.12 30.61
CA ALA A 109 32.68 -86.54 29.21
C ALA A 109 33.96 -87.26 28.77
N LYS A 110 35.12 -86.90 29.35
CA LYS A 110 36.43 -87.50 29.06
C LYS A 110 36.67 -88.84 29.77
N ALA A 111 35.96 -89.13 30.86
CA ALA A 111 36.14 -90.34 31.68
C ALA A 111 35.58 -91.65 31.07
N GLY A 112 35.00 -91.60 29.87
CA GLY A 112 34.65 -92.78 29.06
C GLY A 112 33.14 -93.04 28.94
N PRO A 113 32.73 -94.19 28.34
CA PRO A 113 31.31 -94.49 28.05
C PRO A 113 30.44 -94.63 29.30
N ALA A 114 31.03 -94.99 30.44
CA ALA A 114 30.31 -95.16 31.70
C ALA A 114 29.74 -93.82 32.20
N SER A 115 30.48 -92.71 32.12
CA SER A 115 30.08 -91.40 32.67
C SER A 115 29.32 -90.49 31.69
N ARG A 116 28.89 -91.02 30.54
CA ARG A 116 28.22 -90.24 29.47
C ARG A 116 26.91 -89.61 29.94
N ASP A 117 26.14 -90.31 30.77
CA ASP A 117 24.86 -89.83 31.28
C ASP A 117 25.05 -88.73 32.34
N LEU A 118 26.06 -88.84 33.20
CA LEU A 118 26.47 -87.74 34.09
C LEU A 118 26.91 -86.50 33.30
N ALA A 119 27.73 -86.68 32.26
CA ALA A 119 28.18 -85.57 31.43
C ALA A 119 27.02 -84.83 30.75
N ARG A 120 26.02 -85.57 30.25
CA ARG A 120 24.80 -85.01 29.67
C ARG A 120 23.98 -84.24 30.71
N PHE A 121 23.80 -84.84 31.89
CA PHE A 121 23.06 -84.25 33.01
C PHE A 121 23.70 -82.93 33.50
N LEU A 122 25.01 -82.92 33.72
CA LEU A 122 25.76 -81.73 34.13
C LEU A 122 25.74 -80.65 33.03
N GLY A 123 25.80 -81.06 31.76
CA GLY A 123 25.63 -80.17 30.60
C GLY A 123 24.27 -79.45 30.61
N HIS A 124 23.18 -80.20 30.76
CA HIS A 124 21.83 -79.61 30.85
C HIS A 124 21.68 -78.67 32.06
N CYS A 125 22.25 -79.02 33.21
CA CYS A 125 22.24 -78.13 34.39
C CYS A 125 23.03 -76.84 34.13
N ASN A 126 24.17 -76.92 33.45
CA ASN A 126 24.95 -75.74 33.07
C ASN A 126 24.16 -74.80 32.15
N ASP A 127 23.54 -75.34 31.11
CA ASP A 127 22.77 -74.54 30.15
C ASP A 127 21.58 -73.86 30.83
N ALA A 128 20.92 -74.57 31.76
CA ALA A 128 19.82 -74.02 32.55
C ALA A 128 20.28 -72.91 33.52
N VAL A 129 21.47 -73.05 34.15
CA VAL A 129 22.06 -72.01 35.01
C VAL A 129 22.42 -70.77 34.19
N GLN A 130 23.03 -70.95 33.01
CA GLN A 130 23.40 -69.82 32.13
C GLN A 130 22.16 -69.07 31.60
N ALA A 131 21.12 -69.79 31.21
CA ALA A 131 19.85 -69.20 30.79
C ALA A 131 19.18 -68.36 31.90
N ALA A 132 19.25 -68.84 33.15
CA ALA A 132 18.75 -68.09 34.30
C ALA A 132 19.55 -66.79 34.51
N LEU A 133 20.88 -66.85 34.49
CA LEU A 133 21.74 -65.68 34.68
C LEU A 133 21.52 -64.57 33.64
N LEU A 134 21.31 -64.95 32.36
CA LEU A 134 21.02 -63.98 31.29
C LEU A 134 19.67 -63.28 31.49
N SER A 135 18.64 -64.01 31.89
CA SER A 135 17.28 -63.49 32.10
C SER A 135 17.23 -62.41 33.19
N GLY A 136 17.98 -62.57 34.28
CA GLY A 136 18.07 -61.57 35.35
C GLY A 136 18.71 -60.23 34.95
N THR A 137 19.58 -60.22 33.93
CA THR A 137 20.21 -58.97 33.45
C THR A 137 19.31 -58.15 32.53
N GLN A 138 18.46 -58.82 31.73
CA GLN A 138 17.52 -58.14 30.83
C GLN A 138 16.41 -57.39 31.59
N HIS A 139 15.90 -57.93 32.70
CA HIS A 139 14.85 -57.26 33.48
C HIS A 139 15.30 -55.95 34.15
N LYS A 140 16.56 -55.86 34.61
CA LYS A 140 17.08 -54.62 35.20
C LYS A 140 17.25 -53.49 34.18
N THR A 141 17.69 -53.81 32.96
CA THR A 141 17.99 -52.80 31.92
C THR A 141 16.76 -52.18 31.27
N LEU A 142 15.63 -52.89 31.24
CA LEU A 142 14.37 -52.37 30.70
C LEU A 142 13.69 -51.36 31.63
N ALA A 143 13.77 -51.56 32.96
CA ALA A 143 13.16 -50.66 33.95
C ALA A 143 13.87 -49.29 34.01
N ASP A 144 15.21 -49.27 33.98
CA ASP A 144 15.99 -48.02 34.03
C ASP A 144 15.82 -47.16 32.77
N ARG A 145 15.64 -47.79 31.61
CA ARG A 145 15.36 -47.08 30.33
C ARG A 145 14.00 -46.40 30.34
N GLY A 146 12.98 -47.00 30.97
CA GLY A 146 11.65 -46.43 31.10
C GLY A 146 11.62 -45.17 31.98
N LEU A 147 12.34 -45.18 33.11
CA LEU A 147 12.45 -44.02 34.00
C LEU A 147 13.21 -42.86 33.33
N ALA A 148 14.33 -43.15 32.66
CA ALA A 148 15.11 -42.14 31.94
C ALA A 148 14.31 -41.50 30.80
N ALA A 149 13.54 -42.29 30.04
CA ALA A 149 12.67 -41.78 28.99
C ALA A 149 11.58 -40.84 29.55
N LEU A 150 11.02 -41.15 30.72
CA LEU A 150 10.00 -40.31 31.37
C LEU A 150 10.58 -38.97 31.86
N VAL A 151 11.78 -38.98 32.45
CA VAL A 151 12.48 -37.75 32.86
C VAL A 151 12.84 -36.87 31.66
N ILE A 152 13.36 -37.48 30.58
CA ILE A 152 13.65 -36.75 29.34
C ILE A 152 12.36 -36.18 28.74
N GLY A 153 11.28 -36.95 28.71
CA GLY A 153 9.97 -36.48 28.24
C GLY A 153 9.43 -35.31 29.06
N LEU A 154 9.52 -35.37 30.38
CA LEU A 154 9.10 -34.29 31.28
C LEU A 154 9.94 -33.02 31.06
N PHE A 155 11.26 -33.16 30.92
CA PHE A 155 12.16 -32.05 30.65
C PHE A 155 11.86 -31.39 29.29
N LEU A 156 11.63 -32.18 28.24
CA LEU A 156 11.23 -31.68 26.93
C LEU A 156 9.87 -30.94 27.00
N ALA A 157 8.90 -31.47 27.76
CA ALA A 157 7.62 -30.82 27.96
C ALA A 157 7.77 -29.46 28.68
N ILE A 158 8.60 -29.38 29.72
CA ILE A 158 8.91 -28.13 30.44
C ILE A 158 9.57 -27.12 29.49
N LEU A 159 10.53 -27.57 28.68
CA LEU A 159 11.19 -26.71 27.69
C LEU A 159 10.21 -26.16 26.65
N LEU A 160 9.27 -26.97 26.17
CA LEU A 160 8.23 -26.52 25.23
C LEU A 160 7.31 -25.48 25.86
N VAL A 161 6.87 -25.69 27.11
CA VAL A 161 6.04 -24.73 27.85
C VAL A 161 6.81 -23.42 28.09
N TRP A 162 8.09 -23.50 28.47
CA TRP A 162 8.93 -22.32 28.67
C TRP A 162 9.16 -21.55 27.37
N ALA A 163 9.43 -22.26 26.26
CA ALA A 163 9.59 -21.66 24.94
C ALA A 163 8.32 -20.93 24.49
N ALA A 164 7.15 -21.57 24.65
CA ALA A 164 5.86 -20.95 24.36
C ALA A 164 5.58 -19.71 25.24
N TRP A 165 5.91 -19.78 26.53
CA TRP A 165 5.77 -18.65 27.46
C TRP A 165 6.71 -17.50 27.09
N ALA A 166 7.97 -17.78 26.75
CA ALA A 166 8.94 -16.78 26.35
C ALA A 166 8.50 -16.05 25.07
N GLU A 167 8.03 -16.80 24.06
CA GLU A 167 7.49 -16.22 22.82
C GLU A 167 6.21 -15.43 23.05
N TRP A 168 5.28 -15.93 23.87
CA TRP A 168 4.07 -15.19 24.23
C TRP A 168 4.38 -13.88 24.98
N ARG A 169 5.32 -13.92 25.94
CA ARG A 169 5.73 -12.74 26.71
C ARG A 169 6.44 -11.70 25.85
N PHE A 170 7.22 -12.14 24.86
CA PHE A 170 7.87 -11.30 23.86
C PHE A 170 6.82 -10.64 22.96
N ARG A 171 5.86 -11.41 22.43
CA ARG A 171 4.71 -10.91 21.67
C ARG A 171 3.92 -9.85 22.43
N GLU A 172 3.52 -10.10 23.66
CA GLU A 172 2.76 -9.11 24.45
C GLU A 172 3.57 -7.84 24.74
N ARG A 173 4.89 -7.95 24.91
CA ARG A 173 5.76 -6.77 25.06
C ARG A 173 5.75 -5.90 23.80
N LEU A 174 5.84 -6.51 22.61
CA LEU A 174 5.76 -5.78 21.35
C LEU A 174 4.38 -5.14 21.17
N LEU A 175 3.31 -5.90 21.39
CA LEU A 175 1.94 -5.41 21.21
C LEU A 175 1.55 -4.32 22.23
N SER A 176 2.17 -4.28 23.41
CA SER A 176 1.94 -3.22 24.41
C SER A 176 2.45 -1.84 23.98
N GLN A 177 3.28 -1.76 22.94
CA GLN A 177 3.73 -0.50 22.35
C GLN A 177 2.67 0.15 21.46
N LEU A 178 1.68 -0.63 21.02
CA LEU A 178 0.60 -0.13 20.18
C LEU A 178 -0.48 0.55 21.03
N PRO A 179 -1.08 1.63 20.52
CA PRO A 179 -2.20 2.26 21.19
C PRO A 179 -3.41 1.32 21.25
N ASP A 180 -4.24 1.51 22.28
CA ASP A 180 -5.50 0.80 22.42
C ASP A 180 -6.50 1.24 21.34
N VAL A 181 -7.03 0.28 20.57
CA VAL A 181 -7.92 0.52 19.43
C VAL A 181 -9.14 1.33 19.84
N ALA A 182 -9.76 1.01 20.98
CA ALA A 182 -10.95 1.71 21.45
C ALA A 182 -10.68 3.20 21.68
N ARG A 183 -9.52 3.54 22.27
CA ARG A 183 -9.11 4.94 22.49
C ARG A 183 -8.77 5.64 21.19
N VAL A 184 -8.13 4.93 20.26
CA VAL A 184 -7.80 5.48 18.94
C VAL A 184 -9.08 5.87 18.21
N VAL A 185 -10.06 4.96 18.19
CA VAL A 185 -11.35 5.18 17.53
C VAL A 185 -12.12 6.33 18.19
N GLU A 186 -12.19 6.38 19.52
CA GLU A 186 -12.93 7.44 20.22
C GLU A 186 -12.33 8.82 19.96
N ALA A 187 -11.00 8.96 20.05
CA ALA A 187 -10.32 10.20 19.73
C ALA A 187 -10.45 10.57 18.24
N GLY A 188 -10.36 9.59 17.34
CA GLY A 188 -10.41 9.82 15.89
C GLY A 188 -11.80 10.24 15.39
N ARG A 189 -12.89 9.85 16.08
CA ARG A 189 -14.26 10.25 15.73
C ARG A 189 -14.50 11.75 15.88
N VAL A 190 -13.95 12.36 16.93
CA VAL A 190 -14.09 13.81 17.21
C VAL A 190 -12.97 14.66 16.62
N ALA A 191 -11.90 14.03 16.14
CA ALA A 191 -10.76 14.73 15.53
C ALA A 191 -11.10 15.35 14.16
N THR A 192 -10.37 16.40 13.80
CA THR A 192 -10.37 16.93 12.43
C THR A 192 -9.81 15.88 11.46
N PRO A 193 -10.15 15.95 10.16
CA PRO A 193 -9.65 14.98 9.17
C PRO A 193 -8.13 14.80 9.19
N ALA A 194 -7.39 15.91 9.20
CA ALA A 194 -5.94 15.88 9.23
C ALA A 194 -5.39 15.24 10.52
N ALA A 195 -6.01 15.53 11.68
CA ALA A 195 -5.60 14.93 12.95
C ALA A 195 -5.90 13.42 13.00
N ARG A 196 -7.05 12.99 12.44
CA ARG A 196 -7.41 11.57 12.30
C ARG A 196 -6.41 10.81 11.42
N ALA A 197 -6.06 11.37 10.26
CA ALA A 197 -5.05 10.78 9.38
C ALA A 197 -3.68 10.70 10.07
N ALA A 198 -3.25 11.77 10.76
CA ALA A 198 -2.00 11.79 11.51
C ALA A 198 -1.97 10.73 12.64
N GLN A 199 -3.09 10.54 13.34
CA GLN A 199 -3.23 9.53 14.38
C GLN A 199 -3.12 8.10 13.81
N LEU A 200 -3.79 7.81 12.69
CA LEU A 200 -3.67 6.53 11.99
C LEU A 200 -2.26 6.32 11.44
N HIS A 201 -1.60 7.37 10.97
CA HIS A 201 -0.20 7.32 10.53
C HIS A 201 0.74 6.97 11.68
N ALA A 202 0.56 7.56 12.85
CA ALA A 202 1.31 7.21 14.06
C ALA A 202 1.08 5.76 14.48
N PHE A 203 -0.16 5.26 14.38
CA PHE A 203 -0.46 3.85 14.64
C PHE A 203 0.25 2.94 13.62
N LEU A 204 0.15 3.24 12.33
CA LEU A 204 0.85 2.48 11.28
C LEU A 204 2.38 2.47 11.50
N ALA A 205 2.97 3.58 11.95
CA ALA A 205 4.39 3.64 12.32
C ALA A 205 4.70 2.69 13.50
N GLY A 206 3.83 2.64 14.52
CA GLY A 206 3.90 1.65 15.60
C GLY A 206 3.81 0.21 15.11
N VAL A 207 2.93 -0.09 14.15
CA VAL A 207 2.83 -1.42 13.53
C VAL A 207 4.14 -1.81 12.85
N ARG A 208 4.76 -0.90 12.08
CA ARG A 208 6.06 -1.14 11.43
C ARG A 208 7.16 -1.42 12.44
N LEU A 209 7.17 -0.73 13.59
CA LEU A 209 8.12 -1.02 14.67
C LEU A 209 7.91 -2.42 15.26
N VAL A 210 6.66 -2.86 15.43
CA VAL A 210 6.34 -4.23 15.85
C VAL A 210 6.79 -5.25 14.81
N GLU A 211 6.58 -5.00 13.53
CA GLU A 211 7.02 -5.87 12.42
C GLU A 211 8.56 -6.01 12.39
N GLN A 212 9.29 -4.90 12.54
CA GLN A 212 10.75 -4.93 12.65
C GLN A 212 11.21 -5.65 13.92
N GLY A 213 10.52 -5.44 15.04
CA GLY A 213 10.79 -6.14 16.30
C GLY A 213 10.55 -7.64 16.20
N ALA A 214 9.53 -8.07 15.44
CA ALA A 214 9.20 -9.47 15.22
C ALA A 214 10.36 -10.25 14.58
N GLN A 215 11.17 -9.61 13.73
CA GLN A 215 12.35 -10.23 13.12
C GLN A 215 13.43 -10.62 14.15
N ARG A 216 13.36 -10.08 15.37
CA ARG A 216 14.29 -10.39 16.47
C ARG A 216 13.74 -11.44 17.44
N SER A 217 12.87 -12.32 16.95
CA SER A 217 12.29 -13.41 17.75
C SER A 217 13.39 -14.24 18.44
N PRO A 218 13.27 -14.50 19.76
CA PRO A 218 14.29 -15.23 20.51
C PRO A 218 14.43 -16.69 20.09
N LEU A 219 13.35 -17.36 19.65
CA LEU A 219 13.39 -18.77 19.23
C LEU A 219 12.93 -18.98 17.77
N GLY A 220 12.50 -17.92 17.08
CA GLY A 220 12.05 -17.97 15.68
C GLY A 220 10.71 -18.66 15.47
N LEU A 221 10.05 -19.12 16.53
CA LEU A 221 8.83 -19.93 16.46
C LEU A 221 7.61 -19.12 15.98
N ILE A 222 7.65 -17.79 16.15
CA ILE A 222 6.55 -16.89 15.77
C ILE A 222 6.32 -16.77 14.26
N HIS A 223 7.30 -17.17 13.43
CA HIS A 223 7.15 -17.14 11.97
C HIS A 223 6.41 -18.37 11.40
N HIS A 224 6.30 -19.44 12.19
CA HIS A 224 5.68 -20.69 11.74
C HIS A 224 4.26 -20.89 12.27
N LEU A 225 3.86 -20.12 13.28
CA LEU A 225 2.54 -20.22 13.92
C LEU A 225 1.87 -18.84 13.93
N GLY A 226 0.98 -18.57 12.97
CA GLY A 226 0.33 -17.25 12.81
C GLY A 226 -0.42 -16.73 14.06
N MET A 227 -0.88 -17.63 14.95
CA MET A 227 -1.47 -17.22 16.23
C MET A 227 -0.50 -16.46 17.16
N PHE A 228 0.81 -16.72 17.01
CA PHE A 228 1.88 -16.08 17.77
C PHE A 228 2.58 -14.96 16.98
N ASP A 229 2.20 -14.68 15.74
CA ASP A 229 2.82 -13.60 14.96
C ASP A 229 2.38 -12.22 15.49
N PRO A 230 3.28 -11.45 16.14
CA PRO A 230 2.96 -10.11 16.62
C PRO A 230 2.69 -9.15 15.45
N ALA A 231 3.28 -9.36 14.26
CA ALA A 231 3.05 -8.52 13.09
C ALA A 231 1.62 -8.67 12.57
N GLU A 232 1.13 -9.89 12.42
CA GLU A 232 -0.25 -10.16 12.04
C GLU A 232 -1.26 -9.63 13.08
N ALA A 233 -0.98 -9.81 14.37
CA ALA A 233 -1.82 -9.24 15.43
C ALA A 233 -1.84 -7.70 15.40
N ALA A 234 -0.69 -7.05 15.16
CA ALA A 234 -0.59 -5.61 15.02
C ALA A 234 -1.38 -5.09 13.82
N ARG A 235 -1.23 -5.72 12.64
CA ARG A 235 -1.98 -5.38 11.43
C ARG A 235 -3.49 -5.53 11.62
N ARG A 236 -3.95 -6.57 12.30
CA ARG A 236 -5.38 -6.74 12.63
C ARG A 236 -5.92 -5.63 13.53
N ARG A 237 -5.20 -5.26 14.60
CA ARG A 237 -5.62 -4.15 15.49
C ARG A 237 -5.68 -2.81 14.75
N TYR A 238 -4.70 -2.59 13.87
CA TYR A 238 -4.69 -1.40 13.03
C TYR A 238 -5.83 -1.40 12.00
N GLY A 239 -6.07 -2.52 11.31
CA GLY A 239 -7.21 -2.69 10.40
C GLY A 239 -8.55 -2.39 11.08
N GLN A 240 -8.76 -2.89 12.30
CA GLN A 240 -9.97 -2.57 13.09
C GLN A 240 -10.13 -1.07 13.37
N ALA A 241 -9.03 -0.37 13.67
CA ALA A 241 -9.07 1.08 13.88
C ALA A 241 -9.39 1.83 12.59
N VAL A 242 -8.80 1.40 11.47
CA VAL A 242 -9.07 1.97 10.13
C VAL A 242 -10.53 1.73 9.74
N ASP A 243 -11.03 0.50 9.86
CA ASP A 243 -12.40 0.13 9.49
C ASP A 243 -13.42 1.02 10.23
N ALA A 244 -13.18 1.29 11.51
CA ALA A 244 -14.05 2.13 12.33
C ALA A 244 -13.98 3.64 11.99
N LEU A 245 -12.87 4.12 11.43
CA LEU A 245 -12.61 5.54 11.19
C LEU A 245 -12.73 5.97 9.72
N ALA A 246 -12.56 5.04 8.78
CA ALA A 246 -12.55 5.31 7.35
C ALA A 246 -13.92 5.07 6.69
N SER A 247 -14.70 4.08 7.16
CA SER A 247 -15.93 3.61 6.49
C SER A 247 -16.98 4.72 6.29
N GLY A 248 -17.30 5.47 7.34
CA GLY A 248 -18.30 6.54 7.29
C GLY A 248 -17.92 7.69 6.35
N PRO A 249 -16.75 8.33 6.54
CA PRO A 249 -16.27 9.37 5.63
C PRO A 249 -16.16 8.92 4.18
N LEU A 250 -15.70 7.69 3.94
CA LEU A 250 -15.58 7.13 2.60
C LEU A 250 -16.96 6.95 1.93
N ALA A 251 -17.93 6.39 2.65
CA ALA A 251 -19.30 6.24 2.16
C ALA A 251 -19.97 7.59 1.86
N ALA A 252 -19.80 8.58 2.75
CA ALA A 252 -20.32 9.93 2.54
C ALA A 252 -19.70 10.59 1.30
N ALA A 253 -18.38 10.53 1.14
CA ALA A 253 -17.68 11.08 -0.01
C ALA A 253 -18.10 10.39 -1.32
N LEU A 254 -18.25 9.07 -1.33
CA LEU A 254 -18.77 8.32 -2.48
C LEU A 254 -20.20 8.76 -2.83
N GLY A 255 -21.06 8.95 -1.85
CA GLY A 255 -22.42 9.45 -2.06
C GLY A 255 -22.44 10.85 -2.68
N VAL A 256 -21.53 11.73 -2.26
CA VAL A 256 -21.36 13.06 -2.86
C VAL A 256 -20.83 12.94 -4.29
N ALA A 257 -19.78 12.15 -4.52
CA ALA A 257 -19.18 11.95 -5.84
C ALA A 257 -20.20 11.41 -6.86
N LEU A 258 -20.97 10.39 -6.51
CA LEU A 258 -22.07 9.87 -7.34
C LEU A 258 -23.13 10.94 -7.66
N ALA A 259 -23.29 11.92 -6.77
CA ALA A 259 -24.25 13.01 -6.91
C ALA A 259 -23.69 14.29 -7.56
N THR A 260 -22.39 14.39 -7.84
CA THR A 260 -21.75 15.61 -8.37
C THR A 260 -20.84 15.38 -9.57
N GLU A 261 -20.28 14.18 -9.74
CA GLU A 261 -19.42 13.87 -10.89
C GLU A 261 -20.23 13.78 -12.19
N GLY A 262 -19.66 14.31 -13.27
CA GLY A 262 -20.29 14.25 -14.59
C GLY A 262 -19.54 13.39 -15.59
N GLU A 263 -18.23 13.24 -15.46
CA GLU A 263 -17.47 12.40 -16.39
C GLU A 263 -17.84 10.93 -16.24
N ALA A 264 -18.09 10.24 -17.36
CA ALA A 264 -18.56 8.86 -17.36
C ALA A 264 -17.54 7.90 -16.69
N THR A 265 -16.25 8.08 -16.94
CA THR A 265 -15.18 7.27 -16.36
C THR A 265 -15.04 7.53 -14.86
N ALA A 266 -15.18 8.77 -14.40
CA ALA A 266 -15.19 9.11 -12.97
C ALA A 266 -16.40 8.50 -12.24
N LEU A 267 -17.59 8.57 -12.84
CA LEU A 267 -18.79 7.94 -12.29
C LEU A 267 -18.67 6.42 -12.22
N TYR A 268 -18.08 5.78 -13.24
CA TYR A 268 -17.76 4.36 -13.19
C TYR A 268 -16.81 4.03 -12.02
N ASP A 269 -15.74 4.81 -11.83
CA ASP A 269 -14.80 4.67 -10.71
C ASP A 269 -15.52 4.75 -9.36
N SER A 270 -16.40 5.74 -9.19
CA SER A 270 -17.21 5.93 -7.97
C SER A 270 -18.23 4.81 -7.76
N LEU A 271 -18.89 4.32 -8.82
CA LEU A 271 -19.81 3.17 -8.73
C LEU A 271 -19.08 1.88 -8.36
N ARG A 272 -17.88 1.67 -8.93
CA ARG A 272 -17.02 0.52 -8.60
C ARG A 272 -16.52 0.59 -7.16
N ALA A 273 -16.04 1.74 -6.72
CA ALA A 273 -15.64 1.95 -5.34
C ALA A 273 -16.82 1.71 -4.37
N TRP A 274 -18.02 2.21 -4.71
CA TRP A 274 -19.23 1.93 -3.93
C TRP A 274 -19.60 0.44 -3.92
N SER A 275 -19.48 -0.26 -5.05
CA SER A 275 -19.82 -1.70 -5.14
C SER A 275 -18.86 -2.57 -4.33
N ILE A 276 -17.58 -2.19 -4.25
CA ILE A 276 -16.57 -2.84 -3.41
C ILE A 276 -16.83 -2.54 -1.93
N LEU A 277 -17.06 -1.27 -1.58
CA LEU A 277 -17.32 -0.86 -0.19
C LEU A 277 -18.57 -1.51 0.38
N LYS A 278 -19.65 -1.60 -0.42
CA LYS A 278 -20.90 -2.27 -0.05
C LYS A 278 -20.77 -3.80 0.02
N GLY A 279 -19.71 -4.38 -0.54
CA GLY A 279 -19.51 -5.83 -0.61
C GLY A 279 -20.32 -6.54 -1.69
N THR A 280 -20.80 -5.81 -2.70
CA THR A 280 -21.46 -6.42 -3.89
C THR A 280 -20.46 -6.89 -4.94
N SER A 281 -19.25 -6.33 -4.95
CA SER A 281 -18.11 -6.78 -5.75
C SER A 281 -17.02 -7.35 -4.83
N ASP A 282 -16.06 -8.07 -5.42
CA ASP A 282 -14.91 -8.61 -4.69
C ASP A 282 -14.16 -7.52 -3.92
N TRP A 283 -13.75 -7.84 -2.69
CA TRP A 283 -13.04 -6.91 -1.82
C TRP A 283 -11.67 -6.52 -2.41
N GLN A 284 -11.53 -5.24 -2.76
CA GLN A 284 -10.33 -4.68 -3.39
C GLN A 284 -9.96 -3.36 -2.70
N PRO A 285 -9.28 -3.41 -1.53
CA PRO A 285 -9.00 -2.23 -0.72
C PRO A 285 -8.07 -1.24 -1.42
N ARG A 286 -7.19 -1.70 -2.33
CA ARG A 286 -6.36 -0.79 -3.14
C ARG A 286 -7.14 -0.04 -4.22
N PHE A 287 -8.23 -0.61 -4.73
CA PHE A 287 -9.13 0.13 -5.61
C PHE A 287 -9.71 1.34 -4.85
N LEU A 288 -10.22 1.09 -3.63
CA LEU A 288 -10.74 2.14 -2.76
C LEU A 288 -9.67 3.17 -2.41
N ALA A 289 -8.46 2.72 -2.08
CA ALA A 289 -7.33 3.60 -1.78
C ALA A 289 -6.98 4.51 -2.96
N GLY A 290 -6.96 3.98 -4.18
CA GLY A 290 -6.75 4.77 -5.38
C GLY A 290 -7.86 5.80 -5.59
N TRP A 291 -9.13 5.40 -5.39
CA TRP A 291 -10.26 6.32 -5.49
C TRP A 291 -10.14 7.50 -4.53
N VAL A 292 -9.67 7.23 -3.31
CA VAL A 292 -9.39 8.25 -2.29
C VAL A 292 -8.23 9.15 -2.69
N ASP A 293 -7.12 8.58 -3.19
CA ASP A 293 -5.92 9.34 -3.55
C ASP A 293 -6.22 10.38 -4.64
N ASP A 294 -6.95 9.98 -5.68
CA ASP A 294 -7.33 10.85 -6.80
C ASP A 294 -8.26 12.00 -6.39
N ARG A 295 -8.94 11.88 -5.24
CA ARG A 295 -9.96 12.83 -4.78
C ARG A 295 -9.62 13.46 -3.43
N ALA A 296 -8.41 13.29 -2.93
CA ALA A 296 -7.98 13.81 -1.64
C ALA A 296 -8.08 15.36 -1.55
N GLN A 297 -7.97 16.06 -2.68
CA GLN A 297 -8.16 17.51 -2.75
C GLN A 297 -9.65 17.91 -2.77
N THR A 298 -10.51 17.10 -3.40
CA THR A 298 -11.95 17.34 -3.49
C THR A 298 -12.67 17.02 -2.18
N PHE A 299 -12.19 16.00 -1.45
CA PHE A 299 -12.73 15.53 -0.18
C PHE A 299 -11.67 15.67 0.92
N PRO A 300 -11.54 16.86 1.54
CA PRO A 300 -10.58 17.09 2.62
C PRO A 300 -10.74 16.13 3.81
N GLU A 301 -11.93 15.57 4.02
CA GLU A 301 -12.21 14.55 5.03
C GLU A 301 -11.47 13.23 4.81
N LEU A 302 -11.01 13.00 3.58
CA LEU A 302 -10.22 11.84 3.17
C LEU A 302 -8.75 12.17 2.90
N ALA A 303 -8.32 13.41 3.13
CA ALA A 303 -6.95 13.82 2.92
C ALA A 303 -5.98 12.96 3.75
N GLY A 304 -5.02 12.31 3.08
CA GLY A 304 -4.05 11.40 3.71
C GLY A 304 -4.62 10.02 4.11
N MET A 305 -5.88 9.72 3.78
CA MET A 305 -6.51 8.45 4.16
C MET A 305 -6.25 7.29 3.19
N ALA A 306 -5.75 7.54 1.98
CA ALA A 306 -5.55 6.50 0.95
C ALA A 306 -4.72 5.30 1.46
N VAL A 307 -3.59 5.56 2.12
CA VAL A 307 -2.73 4.51 2.71
C VAL A 307 -3.44 3.70 3.80
N HIS A 308 -4.37 4.33 4.51
CA HIS A 308 -5.15 3.70 5.56
C HIS A 308 -6.26 2.83 4.95
N VAL A 309 -6.99 3.35 3.97
CA VAL A 309 -8.04 2.62 3.25
C VAL A 309 -7.51 1.34 2.59
N ALA A 310 -6.27 1.34 2.10
CA ALA A 310 -5.61 0.15 1.57
C ALA A 310 -5.45 -0.99 2.60
N ALA A 311 -5.56 -0.69 3.89
CA ALA A 311 -5.44 -1.65 4.99
C ALA A 311 -6.78 -2.02 5.63
N MET A 312 -7.91 -1.59 5.07
CA MET A 312 -9.23 -2.00 5.55
C MET A 312 -9.43 -3.51 5.41
N SER A 313 -10.05 -4.11 6.43
CA SER A 313 -10.13 -5.57 6.56
C SER A 313 -11.23 -6.20 5.70
N GLY A 314 -12.27 -5.44 5.37
CA GLY A 314 -13.44 -5.92 4.66
C GLY A 314 -14.56 -4.88 4.55
N PRO A 315 -15.67 -5.22 3.87
CA PRO A 315 -16.81 -4.33 3.76
C PRO A 315 -17.46 -4.09 5.14
N PRO A 316 -17.73 -2.83 5.51
CA PRO A 316 -18.39 -2.51 6.77
C PRO A 316 -19.85 -3.00 6.80
N ALA A 317 -20.30 -3.42 7.97
CA ALA A 317 -21.63 -4.03 8.15
C ALA A 317 -22.79 -3.01 8.08
N ASP A 318 -22.55 -1.75 8.44
CA ASP A 318 -23.55 -0.69 8.45
C ASP A 318 -23.02 0.53 7.68
N LEU A 319 -23.71 0.86 6.59
CA LEU A 319 -23.38 1.97 5.69
C LEU A 319 -24.63 2.75 5.35
N GLU A 320 -24.53 4.08 5.47
CA GLU A 320 -25.54 4.97 4.90
C GLU A 320 -25.54 4.83 3.38
N GLN A 321 -26.72 4.57 2.80
CA GLN A 321 -26.85 4.39 1.35
C GLN A 321 -26.99 5.74 0.64
N PRO A 322 -26.27 5.97 -0.46
CA PRO A 322 -26.50 7.12 -1.32
C PRO A 322 -27.92 7.15 -1.87
N ASP A 323 -28.38 8.35 -2.25
CA ASP A 323 -29.68 8.57 -2.89
C ASP A 323 -29.87 7.61 -4.08
N PRO A 324 -30.89 6.72 -4.07
CA PRO A 324 -31.12 5.76 -5.14
C PRO A 324 -31.27 6.40 -6.52
N GLU A 325 -31.83 7.61 -6.58
CA GLU A 325 -31.99 8.36 -7.83
C GLU A 325 -30.64 8.87 -8.35
N ALA A 326 -29.72 9.24 -7.46
CA ALA A 326 -28.35 9.60 -7.82
C ALA A 326 -27.56 8.39 -8.32
N ILE A 327 -27.73 7.20 -7.71
CA ILE A 327 -27.12 5.95 -8.19
C ILE A 327 -27.64 5.61 -9.59
N ALA A 328 -28.96 5.61 -9.79
CA ALA A 328 -29.56 5.30 -11.10
C ALA A 328 -29.05 6.24 -12.20
N GLN A 329 -28.97 7.54 -11.89
CA GLN A 329 -28.43 8.55 -12.79
C GLN A 329 -26.92 8.34 -13.07
N ALA A 330 -26.13 8.09 -12.03
CA ALA A 330 -24.70 7.80 -12.16
C ALA A 330 -24.47 6.56 -13.05
N THR A 331 -25.25 5.51 -12.86
CA THR A 331 -25.22 4.28 -13.66
C THR A 331 -25.52 4.56 -15.13
N GLN A 332 -26.57 5.33 -15.42
CA GLN A 332 -26.92 5.71 -16.79
C GLN A 332 -25.75 6.43 -17.48
N PHE A 333 -25.11 7.38 -16.81
CA PHE A 333 -24.03 8.15 -17.44
C PHE A 333 -22.70 7.41 -17.53
N ALA A 334 -22.37 6.61 -16.54
CA ALA A 334 -21.20 5.75 -16.60
C ALA A 334 -21.30 4.76 -17.79
N SER A 335 -22.53 4.37 -18.19
CA SER A 335 -22.78 3.51 -19.36
C SER A 335 -22.43 4.18 -20.70
N GLU A 336 -22.47 5.51 -20.77
CA GLU A 336 -22.12 6.29 -21.98
C GLU A 336 -20.60 6.38 -22.19
N GLY A 337 -19.80 6.03 -21.18
CA GLY A 337 -18.34 6.08 -21.23
C GLY A 337 -17.72 4.99 -22.12
N SER A 338 -16.45 5.17 -22.49
CA SER A 338 -15.73 4.19 -23.31
C SER A 338 -15.33 2.94 -22.52
N ALA A 339 -15.59 1.75 -23.05
CA ALA A 339 -15.04 0.50 -22.51
C ALA A 339 -13.51 0.53 -22.36
N ASN A 340 -12.79 1.19 -23.27
CA ASN A 340 -11.33 1.28 -23.20
C ASN A 340 -10.86 2.09 -21.97
N GLU A 341 -11.58 3.15 -21.62
CA GLU A 341 -11.26 3.96 -20.44
C GLU A 341 -11.59 3.23 -19.14
N ARG A 342 -12.71 2.48 -19.11
CA ARG A 342 -13.05 1.61 -17.98
C ARG A 342 -12.00 0.52 -17.78
N ALA A 343 -11.56 -0.14 -18.85
CA ALA A 343 -10.48 -1.14 -18.80
C ALA A 343 -9.14 -0.51 -18.34
N MET A 344 -8.82 0.69 -18.81
CA MET A 344 -7.62 1.41 -18.37
C MET A 344 -7.70 1.79 -16.87
N LEU A 345 -8.88 2.16 -16.37
CA LEU A 345 -9.09 2.43 -14.95
C LEU A 345 -8.92 1.15 -14.11
N GLU A 346 -9.54 0.03 -14.52
CA GLU A 346 -9.37 -1.26 -13.83
C GLU A 346 -7.90 -1.70 -13.80
N LEU A 347 -7.15 -1.49 -14.89
CA LEU A 347 -5.72 -1.72 -14.93
C LEU A 347 -4.97 -0.85 -13.92
N ALA A 348 -5.31 0.45 -13.84
CA ALA A 348 -4.70 1.40 -12.91
C ALA A 348 -4.99 1.08 -11.44
N ARG A 349 -6.19 0.59 -11.14
CA ARG A 349 -6.66 0.29 -9.79
C ARG A 349 -6.32 -1.13 -9.30
N ALA A 350 -5.80 -2.00 -10.17
CA ALA A 350 -5.55 -3.40 -9.81
C ALA A 350 -4.53 -3.56 -8.67
N GLU A 351 -4.79 -4.52 -7.78
CA GLU A 351 -3.96 -4.83 -6.60
C GLU A 351 -2.48 -5.07 -6.96
N LYS A 352 -2.24 -5.79 -8.07
CA LYS A 352 -0.91 -6.10 -8.59
C LYS A 352 -0.23 -4.87 -9.20
N THR A 353 -0.98 -3.99 -9.86
CA THR A 353 -0.48 -2.73 -10.41
C THR A 353 0.08 -1.83 -9.32
N ALA A 354 -0.62 -1.74 -8.19
CA ALA A 354 -0.16 -0.96 -7.04
C ALA A 354 1.10 -1.56 -6.37
N GLY A 355 1.39 -2.84 -6.60
CA GLY A 355 2.63 -3.49 -6.15
C GLY A 355 3.83 -3.28 -7.09
N LEU A 356 3.63 -2.64 -8.25
CA LEU A 356 4.73 -2.35 -9.17
C LEU A 356 5.73 -1.38 -8.54
N PRO A 357 7.04 -1.54 -8.81
CA PRO A 357 8.06 -0.64 -8.29
C PRO A 357 7.80 0.76 -8.81
N ALA A 358 7.54 1.69 -7.88
CA ALA A 358 7.41 3.09 -8.20
C ALA A 358 8.78 3.70 -8.51
N TRP A 359 8.82 4.69 -9.41
CA TRP A 359 10.06 5.37 -9.78
C TRP A 359 10.26 6.59 -8.88
N SER A 360 11.46 6.75 -8.30
CA SER A 360 11.79 7.88 -7.42
C SER A 360 13.03 8.63 -7.91
N LEU A 361 12.99 9.96 -7.81
CA LEU A 361 14.07 10.82 -8.28
C LEU A 361 15.39 10.56 -7.56
N GLY A 362 15.35 10.39 -6.23
CA GLY A 362 16.56 10.17 -5.42
C GLY A 362 17.31 8.89 -5.78
N GLN A 363 16.61 7.84 -6.22
CA GLN A 363 17.24 6.60 -6.70
C GLN A 363 17.76 6.73 -8.13
N ALA A 364 17.00 7.41 -8.99
CA ALA A 364 17.27 7.51 -10.42
C ALA A 364 18.33 8.55 -10.80
N ALA A 365 18.37 9.69 -10.09
CA ALA A 365 19.31 10.78 -10.31
C ALA A 365 19.76 11.36 -8.95
N PRO A 366 20.66 10.66 -8.23
CA PRO A 366 21.09 11.07 -6.89
C PRO A 366 21.62 12.50 -6.86
N GLY A 367 21.17 13.29 -5.87
CA GLY A 367 21.58 14.68 -5.66
C GLY A 367 20.58 15.70 -6.21
N LEU A 368 19.74 15.34 -7.20
CA LEU A 368 18.68 16.23 -7.67
C LEU A 368 17.57 16.41 -6.63
N ASP A 369 17.28 15.40 -5.82
CA ASP A 369 16.33 15.42 -4.71
C ASP A 369 16.68 16.48 -3.63
N ARG A 370 17.96 16.83 -3.51
CA ARG A 370 18.43 17.87 -2.57
C ARG A 370 18.23 19.29 -3.11
N ILE A 371 18.38 19.47 -4.42
CA ILE A 371 18.38 20.79 -5.06
C ILE A 371 17.05 21.15 -5.73
N LEU A 372 16.19 20.16 -5.98
CA LEU A 372 14.87 20.34 -6.58
C LEU A 372 13.76 20.19 -5.54
N ILE A 373 12.69 20.92 -5.78
CA ILE A 373 11.41 20.78 -5.09
C ILE A 373 10.28 20.76 -6.12
N ARG A 374 9.07 20.44 -5.69
CA ARG A 374 7.86 20.45 -6.51
C ARG A 374 7.17 21.81 -6.44
N ARG A 375 6.77 22.39 -7.58
CA ARG A 375 6.01 23.64 -7.67
C ARG A 375 4.64 23.50 -7.00
N SER A 376 4.06 22.31 -7.09
CA SER A 376 2.80 21.90 -6.48
C SER A 376 2.84 21.84 -4.95
N GLY A 377 4.03 21.86 -4.33
CA GLY A 377 4.20 21.63 -2.89
C GLY A 377 4.15 20.16 -2.47
N LEU A 378 4.00 19.22 -3.42
CA LEU A 378 4.11 17.79 -3.15
C LEU A 378 5.52 17.41 -2.67
N PRO A 379 5.68 16.38 -1.82
CA PRO A 379 6.99 15.88 -1.41
C PRO A 379 7.83 15.45 -2.62
N ILE A 380 9.13 15.77 -2.65
CA ILE A 380 10.02 15.38 -3.76
C ILE A 380 10.25 13.86 -3.81
N GLU A 381 10.04 13.21 -2.66
CA GLU A 381 10.10 11.77 -2.46
C GLU A 381 8.88 11.05 -3.05
N GLN A 382 7.80 11.77 -3.37
CA GLN A 382 6.62 11.17 -3.99
C GLN A 382 7.00 10.59 -5.36
N ALA A 383 6.89 9.28 -5.46
CA ALA A 383 7.31 8.50 -6.61
C ALA A 383 6.29 8.57 -7.76
N VAL A 384 6.77 8.44 -9.00
CA VAL A 384 5.92 8.19 -10.16
C VAL A 384 5.38 6.76 -10.06
N PRO A 385 4.06 6.54 -10.15
CA PRO A 385 3.48 5.20 -10.03
C PRO A 385 4.09 4.21 -11.02
N GLY A 386 4.37 2.99 -10.57
CA GLY A 386 5.05 1.96 -11.37
C GLY A 386 4.34 1.62 -12.68
N LEU A 387 3.03 1.80 -12.77
CA LEU A 387 2.26 1.62 -14.01
C LEU A 387 2.75 2.51 -15.16
N TYR A 388 3.20 3.73 -14.86
CA TYR A 388 3.63 4.73 -15.85
C TYR A 388 5.15 4.68 -16.10
N THR A 389 5.76 3.53 -15.85
CA THR A 389 7.19 3.26 -16.04
C THR A 389 7.38 2.15 -17.06
N GLU A 390 8.63 1.85 -17.42
CA GLU A 390 8.94 0.72 -18.30
C GLU A 390 8.43 -0.61 -17.73
N ALA A 391 8.52 -0.79 -16.40
CA ALA A 391 8.02 -1.98 -15.71
C ALA A 391 6.50 -2.12 -15.82
N GLY A 392 5.77 -1.00 -15.70
CA GLY A 392 4.32 -0.96 -15.85
C GLY A 392 3.85 -1.28 -17.26
N TRP A 393 4.55 -0.76 -18.28
CA TRP A 393 4.29 -1.12 -19.67
C TRP A 393 4.50 -2.61 -19.95
N ALA A 394 5.63 -3.16 -19.47
CA ALA A 394 5.93 -4.59 -19.62
C ALA A 394 4.90 -5.47 -18.91
N TYR A 395 4.46 -5.07 -17.71
CA TYR A 395 3.41 -5.75 -16.96
C TYR A 395 2.06 -5.72 -17.70
N ALA A 396 1.63 -4.55 -18.18
CA ALA A 396 0.39 -4.40 -18.95
C ALA A 396 0.39 -5.32 -20.18
N ARG A 397 1.50 -5.35 -20.92
CA ARG A 397 1.71 -6.20 -22.10
C ARG A 397 1.81 -7.69 -21.79
N SER A 398 2.11 -8.08 -20.55
CA SER A 398 2.24 -9.51 -20.17
C SER A 398 0.91 -10.24 -19.93
N GLY A 399 -0.23 -9.62 -20.25
CA GLY A 399 -1.57 -10.17 -20.02
C GLY A 399 -2.44 -9.36 -19.06
N ALA A 400 -1.88 -8.35 -18.38
CA ALA A 400 -2.62 -7.58 -17.38
C ALA A 400 -3.63 -6.62 -18.02
N ALA A 401 -3.35 -6.11 -19.22
CA ALA A 401 -4.33 -5.33 -19.99
C ALA A 401 -5.55 -6.18 -20.36
N GLU A 402 -5.35 -7.42 -20.80
CA GLU A 402 -6.43 -8.37 -21.11
C GLU A 402 -7.22 -8.76 -19.85
N GLU A 403 -6.55 -8.99 -18.72
CA GLU A 403 -7.20 -9.23 -17.43
C GLU A 403 -8.09 -8.04 -17.03
N ALA A 404 -7.58 -6.81 -17.17
CA ALA A 404 -8.33 -5.60 -16.86
C ALA A 404 -9.53 -5.40 -17.79
N ILE A 405 -9.39 -5.72 -19.09
CA ILE A 405 -10.51 -5.71 -20.05
C ILE A 405 -11.60 -6.71 -19.61
N GLY A 406 -11.21 -7.93 -19.22
CA GLY A 406 -12.13 -8.94 -18.71
C GLY A 406 -12.90 -8.46 -17.48
N LYS A 407 -12.20 -7.87 -16.51
CA LYS A 407 -12.81 -7.29 -15.30
C LYS A 407 -13.75 -6.14 -15.63
N ALA A 408 -13.30 -5.18 -16.42
CA ALA A 408 -14.11 -4.04 -16.83
C ALA A 408 -15.40 -4.47 -17.54
N LYS A 409 -15.33 -5.48 -18.40
CA LYS A 409 -16.50 -6.04 -19.07
C LYS A 409 -17.50 -6.66 -18.08
N THR A 410 -17.03 -7.51 -17.18
CA THR A 410 -17.87 -8.16 -16.16
C THR A 410 -18.59 -7.12 -15.32
N GLU A 411 -17.86 -6.11 -14.88
CA GLU A 411 -18.38 -5.11 -13.94
C GLU A 411 -19.25 -4.06 -14.64
N ALA A 412 -18.93 -3.69 -15.88
CA ALA A 412 -19.82 -2.87 -16.70
C ALA A 412 -21.15 -3.60 -17.00
N THR A 413 -21.11 -4.91 -17.20
CA THR A 413 -22.35 -5.71 -17.36
C THR A 413 -23.18 -5.68 -16.08
N ASN A 414 -22.54 -5.90 -14.92
CA ASN A 414 -23.23 -5.99 -13.63
C ASN A 414 -23.75 -4.63 -13.14
N LEU A 415 -22.95 -3.57 -13.26
CA LEU A 415 -23.27 -2.26 -12.68
C LEU A 415 -24.01 -1.36 -13.67
N LEU A 416 -23.70 -1.45 -14.96
CA LEU A 416 -24.14 -0.50 -15.98
C LEU A 416 -25.08 -1.11 -17.02
N GLN A 417 -25.19 -2.44 -17.10
CA GLN A 417 -25.87 -3.14 -18.20
C GLN A 417 -25.29 -2.77 -19.58
N ALA A 418 -24.02 -2.35 -19.61
CA ALA A 418 -23.31 -1.98 -20.84
C ALA A 418 -22.67 -3.21 -21.49
N ALA A 419 -22.69 -3.26 -22.82
CA ALA A 419 -22.20 -4.40 -23.62
C ALA A 419 -21.10 -4.01 -24.63
N ASP A 420 -20.54 -2.81 -24.50
CA ASP A 420 -19.46 -2.32 -25.35
C ASP A 420 -18.13 -3.05 -25.05
N MET A 421 -17.26 -3.07 -26.06
CA MET A 421 -16.05 -3.90 -26.04
C MET A 421 -14.80 -3.03 -26.07
N ALA A 422 -13.84 -3.36 -25.20
CA ALA A 422 -12.49 -2.79 -25.23
C ALA A 422 -11.54 -3.66 -26.04
N SER A 423 -10.47 -3.06 -26.58
CA SER A 423 -9.38 -3.79 -27.23
C SER A 423 -8.05 -3.57 -26.49
N ALA A 424 -7.19 -4.60 -26.48
CA ALA A 424 -5.89 -4.53 -25.85
C ALA A 424 -5.04 -3.38 -26.44
N ASP A 425 -5.03 -3.23 -27.77
CA ASP A 425 -4.31 -2.16 -28.45
C ASP A 425 -4.78 -0.76 -28.02
N ALA A 426 -6.09 -0.54 -27.91
CA ALA A 426 -6.63 0.76 -27.49
C ALA A 426 -6.32 1.08 -26.01
N VAL A 427 -6.36 0.06 -25.13
CA VAL A 427 -5.97 0.21 -23.73
C VAL A 427 -4.47 0.51 -23.60
N MET A 428 -3.61 -0.18 -24.37
CA MET A 428 -2.17 0.08 -24.39
C MET A 428 -1.84 1.47 -24.96
N ASP A 429 -2.58 1.92 -25.98
CA ASP A 429 -2.46 3.29 -26.49
C ASP A 429 -2.89 4.33 -25.45
N LEU A 430 -3.95 4.08 -24.68
CA LEU A 430 -4.35 4.94 -23.54
C LEU A 430 -3.31 4.95 -22.43
N LEU A 431 -2.75 3.79 -22.08
CA LEU A 431 -1.66 3.67 -21.11
C LEU A 431 -0.46 4.53 -21.55
N GLN A 432 -0.11 4.52 -22.84
CA GLN A 432 1.00 5.35 -23.33
C GLN A 432 0.70 6.84 -23.22
N LYS A 433 -0.52 7.26 -23.55
CA LYS A 433 -0.93 8.67 -23.41
C LYS A 433 -0.81 9.12 -21.96
N ARG A 434 -1.37 8.34 -21.01
CA ARG A 434 -1.29 8.64 -19.56
C ARG A 434 0.14 8.60 -19.04
N THR A 435 0.97 7.70 -19.55
CA THR A 435 2.41 7.66 -19.23
C THR A 435 3.10 8.98 -19.60
N LEU A 436 2.92 9.44 -20.83
CA LEU A 436 3.55 10.69 -21.30
C LEU A 436 3.01 11.92 -20.58
N GLU A 437 1.71 11.95 -20.26
CA GLU A 437 1.10 12.99 -19.46
C GLU A 437 1.69 13.04 -18.05
N THR A 438 1.79 11.89 -17.38
CA THR A 438 2.38 11.75 -16.04
C THR A 438 3.82 12.26 -16.02
N TRP A 439 4.65 11.87 -16.99
CA TRP A 439 6.04 12.33 -17.09
C TRP A 439 6.14 13.82 -17.40
N SER A 440 5.30 14.34 -18.30
CA SER A 440 5.30 15.76 -18.66
C SER A 440 4.90 16.64 -17.48
N GLN A 441 3.87 16.24 -16.74
CA GLN A 441 3.45 16.89 -15.49
C GLN A 441 4.54 16.79 -14.42
N TYR A 442 5.12 15.60 -14.23
CA TYR A 442 6.19 15.39 -13.27
C TYR A 442 7.38 16.32 -13.54
N LEU A 443 7.84 16.41 -14.79
CA LEU A 443 8.96 17.27 -15.17
C LEU A 443 8.61 18.76 -15.06
N GLY A 444 7.42 19.15 -15.51
CA GLY A 444 6.96 20.54 -15.45
C GLY A 444 6.75 21.05 -14.02
N ASP A 445 6.50 20.14 -13.07
CA ASP A 445 6.35 20.43 -11.64
C ASP A 445 7.70 20.58 -10.92
N LEU A 446 8.83 20.21 -11.53
CA LEU A 446 10.13 20.42 -10.91
C LEU A 446 10.53 21.90 -10.94
N ARG A 447 11.10 22.38 -9.84
CA ARG A 447 11.74 23.68 -9.74
C ARG A 447 12.97 23.61 -8.86
N VAL A 448 13.84 24.60 -9.01
CA VAL A 448 14.99 24.75 -8.12
C VAL A 448 14.53 25.21 -6.73
N ARG A 449 15.08 24.60 -5.69
CA ARG A 449 14.84 24.97 -4.29
C ARG A 449 15.21 26.45 -4.06
N PRO A 450 14.35 27.24 -3.39
CA PRO A 450 14.65 28.62 -3.04
C PRO A 450 15.99 28.77 -2.30
N PHE A 451 16.79 29.76 -2.68
CA PHE A 451 18.03 30.13 -2.00
C PHE A 451 17.67 30.81 -0.67
N THR A 452 17.63 30.02 0.40
CA THR A 452 17.40 30.52 1.76
C THR A 452 18.65 31.17 2.35
N ASP A 453 19.83 30.78 1.86
CA ASP A 453 21.15 31.14 2.34
C ASP A 453 22.20 30.96 1.22
N GLN A 454 23.25 31.79 1.24
CA GLN A 454 24.33 31.79 0.24
C GLN A 454 24.99 30.40 0.05
N PRO A 455 25.25 29.58 1.10
CA PRO A 455 25.80 28.24 0.94
C PRO A 455 24.91 27.30 0.11
N SER A 456 23.58 27.39 0.28
CA SER A 456 22.64 26.60 -0.51
C SER A 456 22.66 26.99 -2.00
N ALA A 457 22.85 28.27 -2.32
CA ALA A 457 22.98 28.74 -3.70
C ALA A 457 24.23 28.15 -4.39
N VAL A 458 25.36 28.11 -3.67
CA VAL A 458 26.61 27.51 -4.17
C VAL A 458 26.48 26.00 -4.37
N ILE A 459 25.81 25.29 -3.45
CA ILE A 459 25.55 23.84 -3.59
C ILE A 459 24.69 23.57 -4.82
N VAL A 460 23.57 24.29 -4.97
CA VAL A 460 22.64 24.11 -6.10
C VAL A 460 23.35 24.35 -7.42
N SER A 461 24.02 25.51 -7.55
CA SER A 461 24.66 25.88 -8.79
C SER A 461 25.92 25.03 -9.06
N GLY A 462 26.61 24.53 -8.03
CA GLY A 462 27.68 23.53 -8.16
C GLY A 462 27.20 22.20 -8.74
N VAL A 463 26.07 21.66 -8.26
CA VAL A 463 25.47 20.43 -8.79
C VAL A 463 25.01 20.61 -10.25
N LEU A 464 24.42 21.76 -10.58
CA LEU A 464 23.98 22.08 -11.95
C LEU A 464 25.16 22.32 -12.93
N SER A 465 26.30 22.79 -12.42
CA SER A 465 27.53 23.06 -13.17
C SER A 465 28.36 21.81 -13.50
N ALA A 466 28.05 20.65 -12.92
CA ALA A 466 28.84 19.45 -13.09
C ALA A 466 28.92 18.98 -14.55
N THR A 467 30.10 18.56 -15.00
CA THR A 467 30.37 18.10 -16.38
C THR A 467 29.49 16.90 -16.77
N ASN A 468 29.17 16.03 -15.81
CA ASN A 468 28.15 14.99 -15.93
C ASN A 468 26.87 15.44 -15.20
N SER A 469 26.20 16.45 -15.76
CA SER A 469 25.02 17.05 -15.13
C SER A 469 23.97 15.99 -14.76
N PRO A 470 23.52 15.94 -13.49
CA PRO A 470 22.43 15.05 -13.07
C PRO A 470 21.13 15.26 -13.86
N LEU A 471 20.94 16.45 -14.47
CA LEU A 471 19.82 16.71 -15.37
C LEU A 471 19.89 15.90 -16.67
N SER A 472 21.09 15.73 -17.22
CA SER A 472 21.30 14.87 -18.39
C SER A 472 20.95 13.42 -18.06
N ALA A 473 21.28 12.97 -16.84
CA ALA A 473 20.92 11.62 -16.36
C ALA A 473 19.39 11.48 -16.22
N LEU A 474 18.72 12.48 -15.62
CA LEU A 474 17.27 12.50 -15.50
C LEU A 474 16.57 12.45 -16.86
N ILE A 475 17.00 13.24 -17.84
CA ILE A 475 16.39 13.25 -19.19
C ILE A 475 16.54 11.88 -19.87
N ARG A 476 17.73 11.26 -19.81
CA ARG A 476 17.95 9.91 -20.36
C ARG A 476 17.09 8.86 -19.66
N GLU A 477 16.98 8.98 -18.35
CA GLU A 477 16.18 8.05 -17.55
C GLU A 477 14.68 8.18 -17.87
N VAL A 478 14.14 9.40 -17.95
CA VAL A 478 12.74 9.62 -18.34
C VAL A 478 12.49 9.11 -19.76
N TRP A 479 13.41 9.34 -20.69
CA TRP A 479 13.32 8.79 -22.05
C TRP A 479 13.20 7.26 -22.04
N ARG A 480 14.03 6.57 -21.24
CA ARG A 480 13.94 5.11 -21.07
C ARG A 480 12.62 4.68 -20.43
N GLN A 481 12.25 5.29 -19.31
CA GLN A 481 11.06 4.91 -18.54
C GLN A 481 9.74 5.17 -19.31
N ALA A 482 9.69 6.22 -20.13
CA ALA A 482 8.56 6.50 -21.00
C ALA A 482 8.53 5.62 -22.27
N GLY A 483 9.55 4.79 -22.49
CA GLY A 483 9.65 3.80 -23.57
C GLY A 483 10.34 4.26 -24.85
N GLY A 484 11.12 5.34 -24.81
CA GLY A 484 11.84 5.85 -25.98
C GLY A 484 12.92 4.90 -26.52
N THR A 485 13.34 3.91 -25.73
CA THR A 485 14.26 2.85 -26.13
C THR A 485 13.55 1.58 -26.64
N ASP A 486 12.24 1.49 -26.47
CA ASP A 486 11.45 0.28 -26.77
C ASP A 486 10.87 0.33 -28.19
N ARG A 487 11.50 -0.42 -29.11
CA ARG A 487 11.07 -0.52 -30.52
C ARG A 487 9.91 -1.49 -30.73
N SER A 488 9.49 -2.24 -29.70
CA SER A 488 8.37 -3.18 -29.81
C SER A 488 7.00 -2.51 -29.76
N ARG A 489 6.95 -1.22 -29.39
CA ARG A 489 5.71 -0.42 -29.33
C ARG A 489 5.17 -0.10 -30.71
N SER A 490 3.88 0.17 -30.81
CA SER A 490 3.23 0.57 -32.07
C SER A 490 3.91 1.81 -32.67
N HIS A 491 3.94 1.92 -34.00
CA HIS A 491 4.53 3.08 -34.69
C HIS A 491 3.91 4.41 -34.20
N ALA A 492 2.60 4.42 -33.96
CA ALA A 492 1.89 5.59 -33.44
C ALA A 492 2.39 6.01 -32.05
N ASN A 493 2.65 5.04 -31.15
CA ASN A 493 3.18 5.31 -29.83
C ASN A 493 4.65 5.76 -29.87
N GLN A 494 5.47 5.18 -30.76
CA GLN A 494 6.85 5.64 -30.97
C GLN A 494 6.89 7.11 -31.42
N LEU A 495 6.04 7.49 -32.38
CA LEU A 495 5.94 8.87 -32.84
C LEU A 495 5.48 9.82 -31.73
N ARG A 496 4.54 9.38 -30.87
CA ARG A 496 4.06 10.17 -29.72
C ARG A 496 5.15 10.41 -28.69
N ILE A 497 5.95 9.39 -28.37
CA ILE A 497 7.10 9.51 -27.45
C ILE A 497 8.13 10.47 -28.04
N ALA A 498 8.47 10.30 -29.32
CA ALA A 498 9.42 11.16 -30.01
C ALA A 498 8.95 12.62 -30.08
N ALA A 499 7.67 12.87 -30.34
CA ALA A 499 7.12 14.22 -30.35
C ALA A 499 7.18 14.89 -28.97
N THR A 500 6.97 14.13 -27.89
CA THR A 500 6.88 14.66 -26.52
C THR A 500 8.25 14.85 -25.87
N LEU A 501 9.13 13.85 -25.99
CA LEU A 501 10.42 13.79 -25.27
C LEU A 501 11.64 13.83 -26.20
N GLY A 502 11.45 13.71 -27.52
CA GLY A 502 12.52 13.72 -28.53
C GLY A 502 13.40 14.96 -28.49
N PRO A 503 12.84 16.19 -28.44
CA PRO A 503 13.66 17.39 -28.32
C PRO A 503 14.58 17.38 -27.09
N ALA A 504 14.09 16.83 -25.96
CA ALA A 504 14.86 16.74 -24.73
C ALA A 504 16.04 15.79 -24.81
N ILE A 505 15.80 14.57 -25.29
CA ILE A 505 16.88 13.59 -25.44
C ILE A 505 17.88 14.03 -26.51
N GLN A 506 17.42 14.63 -27.61
CA GLN A 506 18.28 15.15 -28.68
C GLN A 506 19.19 16.28 -28.17
N PHE A 507 18.68 17.20 -27.34
CA PHE A 507 19.49 18.24 -26.72
C PHE A 507 20.64 17.68 -25.87
N VAL A 508 20.36 16.62 -25.11
CA VAL A 508 21.35 15.93 -24.28
C VAL A 508 22.36 15.14 -25.12
N GLU A 509 21.90 14.44 -26.16
CA GLU A 509 22.77 13.66 -27.07
C GLU A 509 23.69 14.54 -27.91
N GLN A 510 23.25 15.76 -28.27
CA GLN A 510 24.06 16.75 -28.97
C GLN A 510 25.11 17.44 -28.08
N GLY A 511 25.16 17.13 -26.77
CA GLY A 511 26.15 17.71 -25.85
C GLY A 511 25.87 19.17 -25.43
N ARG A 512 24.70 19.71 -25.77
CA ARG A 512 24.33 21.11 -25.54
C ARG A 512 24.13 21.45 -24.06
N MET A 513 23.96 20.44 -23.20
CA MET A 513 23.97 20.61 -21.75
C MET A 513 25.30 21.20 -21.23
N SER A 514 26.41 21.03 -21.94
CA SER A 514 27.69 21.66 -21.58
C SER A 514 27.67 23.18 -21.72
N GLU A 515 26.83 23.76 -22.59
CA GLU A 515 26.62 25.20 -22.69
C GLU A 515 25.86 25.72 -21.46
N ILE A 516 24.84 24.98 -21.02
CA ILE A 516 24.06 25.30 -19.82
C ILE A 516 24.92 25.19 -18.54
N SER A 517 25.73 24.14 -18.41
CA SER A 517 26.66 24.01 -17.29
C SER A 517 27.66 25.16 -17.24
N ARG A 518 28.17 25.64 -18.39
CA ARG A 518 29.05 26.82 -18.44
C ARG A 518 28.37 28.10 -17.94
N LEU A 519 27.07 28.27 -18.21
CA LEU A 519 26.29 29.38 -17.65
C LEU A 519 26.26 29.32 -16.12
N PHE A 520 25.96 28.15 -15.54
CA PHE A 520 25.95 27.98 -14.08
C PHE A 520 27.34 28.17 -13.44
N VAL A 521 28.41 27.73 -14.12
CA VAL A 521 29.79 28.01 -13.69
C VAL A 521 30.04 29.52 -13.65
N SER A 522 29.64 30.25 -14.69
CA SER A 522 29.83 31.71 -14.73
C SER A 522 29.03 32.43 -13.63
N LEU A 523 27.83 31.94 -13.33
CA LEU A 523 26.99 32.47 -12.26
C LEU A 523 27.58 32.17 -10.88
N ASN A 524 28.14 30.98 -10.65
CA ASN A 524 28.85 30.64 -9.42
C ASN A 524 30.02 31.58 -9.14
N VAL A 525 30.81 31.86 -10.17
CA VAL A 525 31.94 32.80 -10.05
C VAL A 525 31.43 34.20 -9.72
N ALA A 526 30.35 34.67 -10.37
CA ALA A 526 29.74 35.97 -10.07
C ALA A 526 29.20 36.04 -8.63
N LEU A 527 28.53 34.99 -8.15
CA LEU A 527 28.02 34.91 -6.78
C LEU A 527 29.13 34.89 -5.73
N ALA A 528 30.25 34.23 -6.01
CA ALA A 528 31.43 34.24 -5.13
C ALA A 528 32.09 35.63 -5.06
N LEU A 529 32.16 36.34 -6.19
CA LEU A 529 32.72 37.69 -6.24
C LEU A 529 31.85 38.75 -5.56
N LEU A 530 30.53 38.53 -5.46
CA LEU A 530 29.65 39.41 -4.68
C LEU A 530 30.00 39.45 -3.19
N ASP A 531 30.53 38.35 -2.65
CA ASP A 531 30.92 38.23 -1.25
C ASP A 531 32.19 39.05 -0.95
N GLU A 532 33.10 39.11 -1.93
CA GLU A 532 34.39 39.78 -1.78
C GLU A 532 34.34 41.26 -2.20
N ASN A 533 33.53 41.62 -3.20
CA ASN A 533 33.34 43.00 -3.65
C ASN A 533 31.97 43.22 -4.32
N SER A 534 31.09 43.97 -3.65
CA SER A 534 29.70 44.17 -4.09
C SER A 534 29.55 44.81 -5.47
N GLU A 535 30.45 45.71 -5.87
CA GLU A 535 30.34 46.42 -7.16
C GLU A 535 30.83 45.55 -8.33
N ILE A 536 31.91 44.79 -8.12
CA ILE A 536 32.41 43.83 -9.12
C ILE A 536 31.44 42.65 -9.26
N GLY A 537 30.86 42.18 -8.16
CA GLY A 537 29.87 41.11 -8.16
C GLY A 537 28.58 41.51 -8.87
N LYS A 538 28.02 42.72 -8.61
CA LYS A 538 26.85 43.23 -9.35
C LYS A 538 27.10 43.30 -10.85
N LYS A 539 28.26 43.83 -11.27
CA LYS A 539 28.65 43.88 -12.69
C LYS A 539 28.77 42.48 -13.29
N SER A 540 29.37 41.55 -12.57
CA SER A 540 29.52 40.15 -13.02
C SER A 540 28.19 39.40 -13.12
N LEU A 541 27.22 39.70 -12.25
CA LEU A 541 25.85 39.19 -12.36
C LEU A 541 25.13 39.75 -13.59
N MET A 542 25.27 41.05 -13.86
CA MET A 542 24.70 41.67 -15.06
C MET A 542 25.29 41.06 -16.33
N ASP A 543 26.61 40.89 -16.40
CA ASP A 543 27.28 40.23 -17.53
C ASP A 543 26.84 38.75 -17.68
N ALA A 544 26.61 38.03 -16.58
CA ALA A 544 26.08 36.67 -16.60
C ALA A 544 24.62 36.61 -17.08
N GLN A 545 23.79 37.59 -16.70
CA GLN A 545 22.40 37.71 -17.14
C GLN A 545 22.29 38.11 -18.61
N GLU A 546 23.16 39.00 -19.10
CA GLU A 546 23.29 39.31 -20.53
C GLU A 546 23.75 38.08 -21.33
N ARG A 547 24.70 37.29 -20.80
CA ARG A 547 25.09 36.02 -21.43
C ARG A 547 23.93 35.05 -21.49
N ALA A 548 23.18 34.85 -20.40
CA ALA A 548 21.99 34.01 -20.40
C ALA A 548 20.97 34.46 -21.47
N ASN A 549 20.68 35.77 -21.55
CA ASN A 549 19.81 36.35 -22.59
C ASN A 549 20.32 36.13 -24.02
N SER A 550 21.64 36.03 -24.22
CA SER A 550 22.27 35.83 -25.54
C SER A 550 22.40 34.37 -25.98
N VAL A 551 22.08 33.40 -25.11
CA VAL A 551 22.31 31.97 -25.40
C VAL A 551 21.17 31.43 -26.27
N VAL A 552 21.45 31.30 -27.57
CA VAL A 552 20.60 30.57 -28.55
C VAL A 552 20.24 29.17 -28.06
N ALA A 553 21.08 28.54 -27.23
CA ALA A 553 20.78 27.24 -26.65
C ALA A 553 19.64 27.22 -25.63
N LEU A 554 19.29 28.33 -24.97
CA LEU A 554 18.12 28.39 -24.09
C LEU A 554 16.81 28.40 -24.88
N GLN A 555 16.79 29.03 -26.06
CA GLN A 555 15.61 29.03 -26.95
C GLN A 555 15.25 27.64 -27.47
N GLN A 556 16.22 26.74 -27.54
CA GLN A 556 16.05 25.36 -27.99
C GLN A 556 16.19 24.33 -26.86
N ALA A 557 16.34 24.80 -25.62
CA ALA A 557 16.48 23.93 -24.47
C ALA A 557 15.14 23.30 -24.09
N PRO A 558 15.14 22.10 -23.49
CA PRO A 558 13.93 21.48 -22.99
C PRO A 558 13.30 22.31 -21.87
N LEU A 559 11.97 22.27 -21.74
CA LEU A 559 11.22 23.08 -20.77
C LEU A 559 11.77 23.01 -19.35
N LEU A 560 12.16 21.80 -18.91
CA LEU A 560 12.78 21.55 -17.61
C LEU A 560 14.06 22.37 -17.40
N VAL A 561 14.93 22.40 -18.42
CA VAL A 561 16.23 23.09 -18.35
C VAL A 561 16.02 24.60 -18.33
N VAL A 562 15.12 25.09 -19.18
CA VAL A 562 14.71 26.51 -19.22
C VAL A 562 14.16 26.93 -17.86
N GLN A 563 13.23 26.17 -17.29
CA GLN A 563 12.65 26.41 -15.97
C GLN A 563 13.71 26.53 -14.88
N MET A 564 14.72 25.64 -14.87
CA MET A 564 15.76 25.67 -13.85
C MET A 564 16.68 26.87 -14.00
N VAL A 565 17.05 27.24 -15.23
CA VAL A 565 17.86 28.43 -15.49
C VAL A 565 17.10 29.69 -15.08
N GLU A 566 15.82 29.79 -15.42
CA GLU A 566 14.92 30.89 -14.98
C GLU A 566 14.80 30.96 -13.46
N ASP A 567 14.57 29.82 -12.79
CA ASP A 567 14.42 29.76 -11.34
C ASP A 567 15.71 30.22 -10.65
N VAL A 568 16.89 29.81 -11.12
CA VAL A 568 18.17 30.22 -10.57
C VAL A 568 18.42 31.72 -10.79
N ILE A 569 18.23 32.23 -12.01
CA ILE A 569 18.46 33.64 -12.32
C ILE A 569 17.53 34.54 -11.51
N SER A 570 16.25 34.18 -11.40
CA SER A 570 15.27 34.95 -10.61
C SER A 570 15.66 35.06 -9.12
N GLN A 571 16.24 33.99 -8.57
CA GLN A 571 16.69 33.96 -7.18
C GLN A 571 18.00 34.72 -6.97
N THR A 572 18.89 34.76 -7.96
CA THR A 572 20.12 35.58 -7.88
C THR A 572 19.86 37.07 -8.11
N ALA A 573 18.81 37.42 -8.87
CA ALA A 573 18.43 38.81 -9.13
C ALA A 573 17.72 39.49 -7.94
N SER A 574 17.25 38.70 -6.96
CA SER A 574 16.60 39.20 -5.74
C SER A 574 17.41 38.83 -4.48
N PRO A 575 18.54 39.50 -4.20
CA PRO A 575 19.24 39.29 -2.94
C PRO A 575 18.31 39.70 -1.78
N LYS A 576 18.06 38.78 -0.85
CA LYS A 576 17.29 39.08 0.36
C LYS A 576 18.06 40.14 1.15
N ALA A 577 17.37 41.23 1.47
CA ALA A 577 17.89 42.34 2.24
C ALA A 577 18.42 41.88 3.60
N VAL A 578 19.65 42.31 3.91
CA VAL A 578 20.12 42.43 5.29
C VAL A 578 19.14 43.37 6.03
N GLU A 579 18.66 42.96 7.20
CA GLU A 579 17.81 43.80 8.04
C GLU A 579 18.53 45.10 8.47
N LYS A 580 17.83 46.24 8.26
CA LYS A 580 18.11 47.66 8.60
C LYS A 580 19.12 48.39 7.71
N ALA A 581 18.91 49.63 7.27
CA ALA A 581 18.04 50.73 7.71
C ALA A 581 17.29 51.38 6.52
N GLU A 582 16.30 52.21 6.84
CA GLU A 582 15.50 53.02 5.94
C GLU A 582 16.34 53.73 4.86
N ASP A 583 16.15 53.34 3.60
CA ASP A 583 16.36 54.18 2.42
C ASP A 583 15.36 53.74 1.33
N PRO A 584 14.89 54.67 0.48
CA PRO A 584 13.68 54.48 -0.30
C PRO A 584 13.86 53.41 -1.37
N VAL A 585 12.89 52.49 -1.41
CA VAL A 585 12.67 51.45 -2.41
C VAL A 585 13.06 51.95 -3.82
N PRO A 586 13.92 51.24 -4.58
CA PRO A 586 14.07 51.52 -5.99
C PRO A 586 12.73 51.20 -6.64
N THR A 587 12.04 52.25 -7.06
CA THR A 587 10.74 52.21 -7.74
C THR A 587 10.75 51.13 -8.81
N ALA A 588 9.81 50.20 -8.69
CA ALA A 588 9.45 49.28 -9.74
C ALA A 588 9.39 50.03 -11.08
N LYS A 589 9.88 49.39 -12.15
CA LYS A 589 9.75 49.83 -13.54
C LYS A 589 8.39 50.51 -13.73
N PRO A 590 8.31 51.76 -14.26
CA PRO A 590 7.07 52.50 -14.29
C PRO A 590 5.99 51.62 -14.93
N LEU A 591 4.91 51.42 -14.17
CA LEU A 591 3.66 50.86 -14.63
C LEU A 591 3.28 51.63 -15.88
N GLY A 592 3.61 51.10 -17.06
CA GLY A 592 3.22 51.73 -18.32
C GLY A 592 1.70 51.71 -18.48
N ALA A 593 1.22 51.55 -19.71
CA ALA A 593 -0.22 51.40 -19.96
C ALA A 593 -0.88 50.26 -19.15
N TRP A 594 -0.13 49.27 -18.64
CA TRP A 594 -0.67 48.22 -17.78
C TRP A 594 -1.23 48.73 -16.45
N GLY A 595 -0.60 49.72 -15.79
CA GLY A 595 -1.05 50.16 -14.46
C GLY A 595 -2.48 50.68 -14.46
N GLU A 596 -2.83 51.48 -15.47
CA GLU A 596 -4.19 51.99 -15.66
C GLU A 596 -5.19 50.86 -15.96
N ILE A 597 -4.79 49.89 -16.79
CA ILE A 597 -5.61 48.71 -17.10
C ILE A 597 -5.82 47.85 -15.84
N ALA A 598 -4.79 47.66 -15.02
CA ALA A 598 -4.86 46.89 -13.78
C ALA A 598 -5.80 47.54 -12.77
N MET A 599 -5.72 48.86 -12.58
CA MET A 599 -6.65 49.60 -11.72
C MET A 599 -8.10 49.49 -12.21
N ALA A 600 -8.32 49.67 -13.52
CA ALA A 600 -9.64 49.53 -14.14
C ALA A 600 -10.20 48.11 -14.00
N CYS A 601 -9.36 47.09 -14.21
CA CYS A 601 -9.67 45.69 -14.02
C CYS A 601 -10.07 45.41 -12.56
N GLN A 602 -9.25 45.88 -11.61
CA GLN A 602 -9.50 45.67 -10.18
C GLN A 602 -10.83 46.32 -9.75
N ALA A 603 -11.13 47.52 -10.24
CA ALA A 603 -12.40 48.19 -9.94
C ALA A 603 -13.64 47.43 -10.47
N ALA A 604 -13.50 46.73 -11.60
CA ALA A 604 -14.57 45.95 -12.21
C ALA A 604 -14.84 44.62 -11.47
N VAL A 605 -13.83 44.02 -10.82
CA VAL A 605 -13.94 42.67 -10.22
C VAL A 605 -13.97 42.66 -8.70
N ALA A 606 -13.27 43.57 -8.02
CA ALA A 606 -13.04 43.47 -6.57
C ALA A 606 -14.33 43.57 -5.75
N GLY A 607 -14.58 42.57 -4.90
CA GLY A 607 -15.77 42.53 -4.03
C GLY A 607 -17.09 42.43 -4.81
N ARG A 608 -17.05 41.96 -6.07
CA ARG A 608 -18.22 41.90 -6.95
C ARG A 608 -18.44 40.49 -7.49
N TYR A 609 -19.69 40.06 -7.49
CA TYR A 609 -20.10 38.78 -8.04
C TYR A 609 -20.08 38.82 -9.59
N PRO A 610 -19.55 37.81 -10.30
CA PRO A 610 -19.19 36.45 -9.86
C PRO A 610 -17.73 36.25 -9.43
N PHE A 611 -16.92 37.32 -9.37
CA PHE A 611 -15.50 37.22 -9.05
C PHE A 611 -15.24 37.02 -7.56
N PHE A 612 -15.95 37.78 -6.73
CA PHE A 612 -15.94 37.68 -5.28
C PHE A 612 -17.37 37.74 -4.74
N ASP A 613 -17.56 37.35 -3.48
CA ASP A 613 -18.85 37.57 -2.82
C ASP A 613 -19.13 39.07 -2.68
N GLY A 614 -20.37 39.47 -3.00
CA GLY A 614 -20.79 40.87 -2.93
C GLY A 614 -21.89 41.23 -3.95
N SER A 615 -21.99 42.53 -4.23
CA SER A 615 -22.90 43.07 -5.25
C SER A 615 -22.54 42.59 -6.65
N ASP A 616 -23.50 42.54 -7.56
CA ASP A 616 -23.25 42.16 -8.95
C ASP A 616 -22.23 43.09 -9.63
N ALA A 617 -21.31 42.50 -10.39
CA ALA A 617 -20.42 43.22 -11.28
C ALA A 617 -21.23 43.83 -12.42
N ASP A 618 -20.90 45.07 -12.81
CA ASP A 618 -21.52 45.69 -13.97
C ASP A 618 -21.05 44.99 -15.24
N MET A 619 -21.97 44.38 -15.99
CA MET A 619 -21.65 43.66 -17.22
C MET A 619 -20.95 44.53 -18.26
N ALA A 620 -21.27 45.82 -18.33
CA ALA A 620 -20.63 46.73 -19.29
C ALA A 620 -19.16 46.98 -18.92
N GLU A 621 -18.86 47.15 -17.63
CA GLU A 621 -17.49 47.29 -17.13
C GLU A 621 -16.70 45.98 -17.32
N VAL A 622 -17.31 44.83 -17.02
CA VAL A 622 -16.70 43.52 -17.26
C VAL A 622 -16.39 43.33 -18.75
N ALA A 623 -17.31 43.70 -19.64
CA ALA A 623 -17.09 43.66 -21.08
C ALA A 623 -15.95 44.58 -21.52
N ARG A 624 -15.89 45.81 -21.00
CA ARG A 624 -14.81 46.78 -21.29
C ARG A 624 -13.42 46.21 -20.97
N ILE A 625 -13.31 45.42 -19.90
CA ILE A 625 -12.05 44.79 -19.49
C ILE A 625 -11.76 43.51 -20.28
N PHE A 626 -12.71 42.58 -20.35
CA PHE A 626 -12.45 41.19 -20.74
C PHE A 626 -13.00 40.79 -22.11
N ALA A 627 -13.91 41.55 -22.72
CA ALA A 627 -14.47 41.16 -24.01
C ALA A 627 -13.37 41.04 -25.10
N PRO A 628 -13.63 40.32 -26.20
CA PRO A 628 -12.79 40.42 -27.39
C PRO A 628 -12.61 41.90 -27.78
N ASN A 629 -11.35 42.35 -27.89
CA ASN A 629 -10.96 43.76 -28.09
C ASN A 629 -11.19 44.69 -26.88
N GLY A 630 -11.44 44.15 -25.69
CA GLY A 630 -11.40 44.87 -24.42
C GLY A 630 -9.97 45.30 -24.06
N LEU A 631 -9.82 46.02 -22.94
CA LEU A 631 -8.53 46.58 -22.53
C LEU A 631 -7.43 45.51 -22.36
N VAL A 632 -7.76 44.38 -21.73
CA VAL A 632 -6.77 43.33 -21.43
C VAL A 632 -6.31 42.61 -22.70
N GLU A 633 -7.26 42.18 -23.53
CA GLU A 633 -6.95 41.46 -24.79
C GLU A 633 -6.20 42.36 -25.77
N THR A 634 -6.57 43.64 -25.87
CA THR A 634 -5.90 44.61 -26.74
C THR A 634 -4.45 44.82 -26.29
N TYR A 635 -4.23 45.02 -24.99
CA TYR A 635 -2.88 45.14 -24.43
C TYR A 635 -2.06 43.86 -24.64
N PHE A 636 -2.66 42.70 -24.40
CA PHE A 636 -2.02 41.41 -24.64
C PHE A 636 -1.55 41.27 -26.09
N ARG A 637 -2.43 41.48 -27.07
CA ARG A 637 -2.10 41.35 -28.50
C ARG A 637 -1.04 42.34 -28.96
N THR A 638 -1.08 43.57 -28.44
CA THR A 638 -0.19 44.65 -28.89
C THR A 638 1.17 44.62 -28.23
N GLN A 639 1.25 44.29 -26.93
CA GLN A 639 2.48 44.43 -26.14
C GLN A 639 3.08 43.09 -25.69
N LEU A 640 2.26 42.05 -25.48
CA LEU A 640 2.68 40.85 -24.75
C LEU A 640 2.71 39.57 -25.60
N ALA A 641 1.97 39.51 -26.70
CA ALA A 641 1.81 38.28 -27.49
C ALA A 641 3.15 37.71 -27.99
N ALA A 642 4.10 38.57 -28.37
CA ALA A 642 5.44 38.13 -28.78
C ALA A 642 6.25 37.53 -27.62
N ALA A 643 6.00 37.99 -26.39
CA ALA A 643 6.68 37.60 -25.17
C ALA A 643 6.01 36.41 -24.44
N MET A 644 4.83 35.97 -24.87
CA MET A 644 4.07 34.88 -24.25
C MET A 644 4.17 33.58 -25.06
N ASP A 645 4.32 32.45 -24.38
CA ASP A 645 4.10 31.11 -24.91
C ASP A 645 2.71 30.62 -24.50
N THR A 646 1.80 30.58 -25.48
CA THR A 646 0.42 30.12 -25.33
C THR A 646 0.23 28.66 -25.74
N SER A 647 1.30 27.94 -26.12
CA SER A 647 1.25 26.53 -26.52
C SER A 647 1.19 25.58 -25.32
N THR A 648 1.52 26.09 -24.13
CA THR A 648 1.48 25.37 -22.86
C THR A 648 0.28 25.81 -22.03
N THR A 649 -0.23 24.93 -21.17
CA THR A 649 -1.28 25.27 -20.19
C THR A 649 -0.79 24.86 -18.80
N PRO A 650 -0.64 25.79 -17.83
CA PRO A 650 -0.94 27.23 -17.97
C PRO A 650 0.02 27.97 -18.92
N TRP A 651 -0.40 29.12 -19.46
CA TRP A 651 0.42 30.01 -20.29
C TRP A 651 1.64 30.51 -19.52
N ARG A 652 2.73 30.80 -20.24
CA ARG A 652 4.00 31.19 -19.65
C ARG A 652 4.68 32.30 -20.43
N TRP A 653 5.40 33.17 -19.73
CA TRP A 653 6.34 34.08 -20.36
C TRP A 653 7.48 33.30 -21.03
N LYS A 654 7.90 33.74 -22.21
CA LYS A 654 9.11 33.25 -22.87
C LYS A 654 10.36 33.64 -22.06
N PRO A 655 11.48 32.91 -22.21
CA PRO A 655 12.68 33.12 -21.40
C PRO A 655 13.17 34.57 -21.40
N GLU A 656 13.18 35.22 -22.57
CA GLU A 656 13.64 36.60 -22.72
C GLU A 656 12.79 37.59 -21.90
N ALA A 657 11.48 37.33 -21.82
CA ALA A 657 10.57 38.13 -21.00
C ALA A 657 10.75 37.83 -19.50
N ARG A 658 10.85 36.56 -19.11
CA ARG A 658 11.13 36.19 -17.71
C ARG A 658 12.39 36.86 -17.17
N LEU A 659 13.46 36.86 -17.97
CA LEU A 659 14.75 37.46 -17.62
C LEU A 659 14.70 39.00 -17.59
N SER A 660 13.68 39.60 -18.19
CA SER A 660 13.39 41.04 -18.15
C SER A 660 12.49 41.48 -16.98
N GLY A 661 12.16 40.55 -16.07
CA GLY A 661 11.47 40.83 -14.80
C GLY A 661 9.97 40.52 -14.76
N TYR A 662 9.39 39.93 -15.81
CA TYR A 662 7.95 39.58 -15.85
C TYR A 662 7.63 38.43 -14.87
N ALA A 663 6.69 38.62 -13.95
CA ALA A 663 6.27 37.65 -12.93
C ALA A 663 5.50 36.44 -13.51
N PRO A 664 5.70 35.20 -13.00
CA PRO A 664 5.00 34.02 -13.52
C PRO A 664 3.47 34.08 -13.37
N GLU A 665 2.99 34.65 -12.26
CA GLU A 665 1.58 34.67 -11.89
C GLU A 665 0.75 35.53 -12.86
N SER A 666 1.37 36.55 -13.47
CA SER A 666 0.72 37.44 -14.43
C SER A 666 0.40 36.73 -15.75
N ALA A 667 1.18 35.75 -16.18
CA ALA A 667 0.89 34.96 -17.38
C ALA A 667 -0.40 34.15 -17.24
N ALA A 668 -0.61 33.53 -16.06
CA ALA A 668 -1.82 32.77 -15.77
C ALA A 668 -3.07 33.67 -15.74
N PHE A 669 -2.94 34.94 -15.32
CA PHE A 669 -4.03 35.90 -15.40
C PHE A 669 -4.50 36.13 -16.84
N PHE A 670 -3.60 36.32 -17.81
CA PHE A 670 -3.99 36.57 -19.20
C PHE A 670 -4.71 35.38 -19.83
N GLN A 671 -4.29 34.16 -19.51
CA GLN A 671 -5.01 32.95 -19.94
C GLN A 671 -6.45 32.93 -19.39
N LYS A 672 -6.62 33.19 -18.09
CA LYS A 672 -7.95 33.24 -17.46
C LYS A 672 -8.81 34.36 -18.08
N ALA A 673 -8.25 35.54 -18.25
CA ALA A 673 -8.92 36.70 -18.85
C ALA A 673 -9.40 36.40 -20.28
N SER A 674 -8.55 35.78 -21.10
CA SER A 674 -8.90 35.37 -22.47
C SER A 674 -10.02 34.33 -22.49
N ALA A 675 -9.96 33.33 -21.60
CA ALA A 675 -11.00 32.31 -21.47
C ALA A 675 -12.35 32.89 -21.02
N ILE A 676 -12.35 33.80 -20.03
CA ILE A 676 -13.56 34.49 -19.55
C ILE A 676 -14.16 35.35 -20.68
N GLY A 677 -13.33 36.13 -21.37
CA GLY A 677 -13.74 36.97 -22.50
C GLY A 677 -14.40 36.17 -23.62
N GLY A 678 -13.76 35.09 -24.05
CA GLY A 678 -14.25 34.20 -25.10
C GLY A 678 -15.53 33.43 -24.72
N ALA A 679 -15.76 33.18 -23.43
CA ALA A 679 -16.95 32.48 -22.95
C ALA A 679 -18.17 33.39 -22.78
N LEU A 680 -17.96 34.64 -22.32
CA LEU A 680 -19.04 35.59 -22.02
C LEU A 680 -19.40 36.50 -23.21
N PHE A 681 -18.40 36.99 -23.94
CA PHE A 681 -18.56 38.12 -24.87
C PHE A 681 -18.24 37.75 -26.33
N ARG A 682 -18.35 36.47 -26.68
CA ARG A 682 -18.06 35.96 -28.03
C ARG A 682 -18.87 36.63 -29.14
N GLN A 683 -20.11 37.01 -28.84
CA GLN A 683 -21.03 37.64 -29.81
C GLN A 683 -21.01 39.17 -29.74
N GLY A 684 -20.15 39.78 -28.91
CA GLY A 684 -20.07 41.22 -28.70
C GLY A 684 -19.98 41.59 -27.21
N THR A 685 -19.99 42.90 -26.94
CA THR A 685 -19.87 43.45 -25.58
C THR A 685 -21.10 43.22 -24.70
N SER A 686 -22.28 43.02 -25.31
CA SER A 686 -23.47 42.54 -24.62
C SER A 686 -23.51 41.01 -24.73
N PRO A 687 -23.50 40.27 -23.61
CA PRO A 687 -23.59 38.81 -23.66
C PRO A 687 -24.98 38.41 -24.17
N HIS A 688 -25.03 37.64 -25.26
CA HIS A 688 -26.25 37.02 -25.76
C HIS A 688 -25.95 35.55 -26.04
N LEU A 689 -26.22 34.71 -25.05
CA LEU A 689 -25.84 33.29 -25.09
C LEU A 689 -27.09 32.42 -25.03
N PRO A 690 -27.39 31.66 -26.10
CA PRO A 690 -28.45 30.67 -26.07
C PRO A 690 -28.14 29.57 -25.07
N VAL A 691 -29.11 29.27 -24.21
CA VAL A 691 -29.07 28.22 -23.18
C VAL A 691 -30.26 27.31 -23.39
N SER A 692 -30.02 26.05 -23.72
CA SER A 692 -31.08 25.05 -23.90
C SER A 692 -31.23 24.22 -22.63
N LEU A 693 -32.47 24.09 -22.15
CA LEU A 693 -32.84 23.38 -20.93
C LEU A 693 -33.82 22.26 -21.24
N GLU A 694 -33.56 21.09 -20.68
CA GLU A 694 -34.38 19.88 -20.85
C GLU A 694 -34.56 19.20 -19.49
N ALA A 695 -35.76 18.70 -19.18
CA ALA A 695 -36.00 17.95 -17.96
C ALA A 695 -35.74 16.46 -18.19
N LEU A 696 -34.78 15.90 -17.46
CA LEU A 696 -34.47 14.46 -17.48
C LEU A 696 -35.41 13.67 -16.57
N ALA A 697 -35.72 14.24 -15.42
CA ALA A 697 -36.68 13.70 -14.46
C ALA A 697 -37.30 14.86 -13.66
N GLN A 698 -38.58 14.75 -13.31
CA GLN A 698 -39.23 15.76 -12.47
C GLN A 698 -40.31 15.15 -11.57
N ARG A 699 -40.47 15.73 -10.40
CA ARG A 699 -41.60 15.53 -9.49
C ARG A 699 -42.19 16.91 -9.22
N GLY A 700 -43.39 17.16 -9.75
CA GLY A 700 -43.97 18.50 -9.90
C GLY A 700 -43.56 19.15 -11.22
N ALA A 701 -44.46 19.93 -11.83
CA ALA A 701 -44.19 20.61 -13.08
C ALA A 701 -43.26 21.82 -12.83
N ALA A 702 -42.12 21.87 -13.51
CA ALA A 702 -41.17 22.98 -13.38
C ALA A 702 -41.37 24.03 -14.48
N THR A 703 -41.50 25.30 -14.09
CA THR A 703 -41.44 26.46 -15.00
C THR A 703 -40.17 27.24 -14.72
N ILE A 704 -39.36 27.46 -15.75
CA ILE A 704 -38.08 28.16 -15.65
C ILE A 704 -38.21 29.54 -16.26
N SER A 705 -37.64 30.55 -15.61
CA SER A 705 -37.50 31.90 -16.15
C SER A 705 -36.05 32.37 -16.14
N ILE A 706 -35.56 32.87 -17.28
CA ILE A 706 -34.25 33.50 -17.43
C ILE A 706 -34.45 34.91 -17.99
N GLY A 707 -34.06 35.93 -17.23
CA GLY A 707 -34.08 37.32 -17.69
C GLY A 707 -35.49 37.80 -18.09
N GLY A 708 -36.53 37.29 -17.45
CA GLY A 708 -37.93 37.62 -17.73
C GLY A 708 -38.64 36.76 -18.77
N ALA A 709 -37.91 36.03 -19.64
CA ALA A 709 -38.49 34.99 -20.47
C ALA A 709 -38.81 33.77 -19.60
N HIS A 710 -39.93 33.09 -19.81
CA HIS A 710 -40.32 31.92 -19.01
C HIS A 710 -40.95 30.84 -19.89
N ALA A 711 -40.71 29.58 -19.54
CA ALA A 711 -41.32 28.43 -20.21
C ALA A 711 -41.39 27.20 -19.28
N PRO A 712 -42.41 26.35 -19.46
CA PRO A 712 -42.46 25.07 -18.77
C PRO A 712 -41.39 24.13 -19.33
N VAL A 713 -40.69 23.40 -18.46
CA VAL A 713 -39.73 22.37 -18.86
C VAL A 713 -40.20 21.06 -18.27
N THR A 714 -40.70 20.16 -19.13
CA THR A 714 -41.30 18.88 -18.74
C THR A 714 -40.53 17.71 -19.33
N THR A 715 -40.57 16.55 -18.68
CA THR A 715 -39.87 15.34 -19.14
C THR A 715 -40.42 14.77 -20.46
N SER A 716 -41.67 15.07 -20.78
CA SER A 716 -42.31 14.74 -22.06
C SER A 716 -42.10 15.80 -23.15
N GLY A 717 -41.54 16.96 -22.79
CA GLY A 717 -41.26 18.06 -23.72
C GLY A 717 -39.87 17.94 -24.34
N GLY A 718 -39.64 18.67 -25.43
CA GLY A 718 -38.30 18.86 -25.97
C GLY A 718 -37.49 19.91 -25.21
N ALA A 719 -36.22 20.07 -25.58
CA ALA A 719 -35.37 21.12 -25.03
C ALA A 719 -35.94 22.53 -25.33
N VAL A 720 -35.95 23.39 -24.32
CA VAL A 720 -36.40 24.77 -24.40
C VAL A 720 -35.21 25.71 -24.37
N THR A 721 -35.15 26.65 -25.31
CA THR A 721 -34.01 27.58 -25.42
C THR A 721 -34.38 28.96 -24.88
N PHE A 722 -33.51 29.47 -24.01
CA PHE A 722 -33.53 30.82 -23.48
C PHE A 722 -32.28 31.57 -23.93
N ASN A 723 -32.26 32.90 -23.77
CA ASN A 723 -31.04 33.68 -23.90
C ASN A 723 -30.61 34.16 -22.52
N TRP A 724 -29.35 33.94 -22.16
CA TRP A 724 -28.74 34.56 -20.98
C TRP A 724 -27.96 35.81 -21.42
N PRO A 725 -28.12 36.95 -20.70
CA PRO A 725 -28.90 37.16 -19.48
C PRO A 725 -30.39 37.45 -19.70
N GLY A 726 -30.83 37.53 -20.96
CA GLY A 726 -32.22 37.81 -21.35
C GLY A 726 -32.53 39.30 -21.43
N ASP A 727 -33.77 39.65 -21.76
CA ASP A 727 -34.19 41.04 -22.02
C ASP A 727 -34.33 41.87 -20.73
N LEU A 728 -34.60 41.20 -19.61
CA LEU A 728 -34.68 41.80 -18.27
C LEU A 728 -33.67 41.13 -17.31
N PRO A 729 -32.36 41.42 -17.45
CA PRO A 729 -31.30 40.77 -16.67
C PRO A 729 -31.50 40.87 -15.15
N SER A 730 -32.11 41.96 -14.65
CA SER A 730 -32.39 42.15 -13.23
C SER A 730 -33.31 41.08 -12.62
N ARG A 731 -34.11 40.38 -13.44
CA ARG A 731 -34.95 39.25 -12.98
C ARG A 731 -34.17 37.96 -12.77
N GLY A 732 -32.95 37.84 -13.31
CA GLY A 732 -32.06 36.70 -13.09
C GLY A 732 -32.66 35.35 -13.50
N LEU A 733 -32.42 34.31 -12.69
CA LEU A 733 -32.94 32.95 -12.89
C LEU A 733 -33.99 32.64 -11.82
N GLU A 734 -35.16 32.15 -12.21
CA GLU A 734 -36.20 31.61 -11.33
C GLU A 734 -36.65 30.23 -11.80
N ILE A 735 -36.86 29.30 -10.88
CA ILE A 735 -37.53 28.03 -11.10
C ILE A 735 -38.73 27.94 -10.16
N SER A 736 -39.92 27.79 -10.73
CA SER A 736 -41.18 27.59 -10.02
C SER A 736 -41.64 26.15 -10.17
N PHE A 737 -42.00 25.50 -9.05
CA PHE A 737 -42.54 24.14 -9.03
C PHE A 737 -44.03 24.17 -8.70
N ASP A 738 -44.84 23.59 -9.58
CA ASP A 738 -46.25 23.32 -9.32
C ASP A 738 -46.45 21.85 -8.94
N SER A 739 -46.81 21.60 -7.68
CA SER A 739 -47.09 20.28 -7.14
C SER A 739 -48.56 20.09 -6.74
N GLY A 740 -49.50 20.84 -7.34
CA GLY A 740 -50.94 20.70 -7.08
C GLY A 740 -51.42 21.29 -5.74
N GLY A 741 -50.58 22.12 -5.10
CA GLY A 741 -50.87 22.82 -3.85
C GLY A 741 -50.33 24.25 -3.90
N ALA A 742 -49.20 24.51 -3.21
CA ALA A 742 -48.50 25.79 -3.27
C ALA A 742 -47.40 25.79 -4.33
N VAL A 743 -47.22 26.91 -5.04
CA VAL A 743 -46.10 27.09 -5.97
C VAL A 743 -44.85 27.47 -5.18
N GLU A 744 -43.88 26.56 -5.13
CA GLU A 744 -42.58 26.83 -4.50
C GLU A 744 -41.64 27.45 -5.53
N LYS A 745 -41.00 28.57 -5.16
CA LYS A 745 -40.10 29.32 -6.04
C LYS A 745 -38.69 29.33 -5.49
N LYS A 746 -37.73 29.04 -6.37
CA LYS A 746 -36.30 29.30 -6.13
C LYS A 746 -35.81 30.30 -7.15
N SER A 747 -35.26 31.41 -6.70
CA SER A 747 -34.81 32.49 -7.57
C SER A 747 -33.49 33.09 -7.13
N ALA A 748 -32.67 33.49 -8.09
CA ALA A 748 -31.51 34.35 -7.89
C ALA A 748 -31.65 35.55 -8.83
N PRO A 749 -31.93 36.76 -8.31
CA PRO A 749 -32.10 37.95 -9.12
C PRO A 749 -30.75 38.50 -9.61
N GLY A 750 -30.82 39.51 -10.49
CA GLY A 750 -29.66 40.23 -11.01
C GLY A 750 -29.10 39.65 -12.31
N PRO A 751 -28.31 40.43 -13.07
CA PRO A 751 -27.73 40.02 -14.36
C PRO A 751 -26.92 38.72 -14.28
N TRP A 752 -26.34 38.43 -13.12
CA TRP A 752 -25.58 37.20 -12.86
C TRP A 752 -26.39 36.12 -12.13
N GLY A 753 -27.70 36.29 -12.03
CA GLY A 753 -28.62 35.41 -11.31
C GLY A 753 -28.53 33.94 -11.71
N LEU A 754 -28.27 33.66 -13.00
CA LEU A 754 -28.00 32.30 -13.47
C LEU A 754 -26.83 31.65 -12.71
N LEU A 755 -25.66 32.30 -12.68
CA LEU A 755 -24.49 31.74 -12.02
C LEU A 755 -24.72 31.62 -10.50
N ARG A 756 -25.40 32.62 -9.91
CA ARG A 756 -25.67 32.67 -8.47
C ARG A 756 -26.62 31.55 -8.03
N PHE A 757 -27.60 31.23 -8.85
CA PHE A 757 -28.48 30.08 -8.63
C PHE A 757 -27.70 28.76 -8.67
N LEU A 758 -26.77 28.64 -9.63
CA LEU A 758 -25.96 27.44 -9.81
C LEU A 758 -24.92 27.27 -8.68
N ASP A 759 -24.46 28.34 -8.04
CA ASP A 759 -23.60 28.26 -6.86
C ASP A 759 -24.25 27.51 -5.69
N GLY A 760 -25.58 27.59 -5.56
CA GLY A 760 -26.35 26.89 -4.54
C GLY A 760 -26.93 25.55 -4.99
N SER A 761 -26.64 25.11 -6.22
CA SER A 761 -27.20 23.91 -6.83
C SER A 761 -26.15 22.81 -7.01
N ARG A 762 -26.57 21.54 -7.02
CA ARG A 762 -25.67 20.43 -7.37
C ARG A 762 -25.50 20.39 -8.88
N LEU A 763 -24.34 20.86 -9.35
CA LEU A 763 -23.98 20.97 -10.76
C LEU A 763 -22.98 19.88 -11.16
N ARG A 764 -23.26 19.16 -12.26
CA ARG A 764 -22.32 18.17 -12.84
C ARG A 764 -21.95 18.57 -14.28
N PRO A 765 -20.71 18.97 -14.58
CA PRO A 765 -20.29 19.30 -15.93
C PRO A 765 -20.16 18.04 -16.80
N ARG A 766 -20.54 18.15 -18.07
CA ARG A 766 -20.56 17.08 -19.08
C ARG A 766 -20.03 17.61 -20.42
N ASP A 767 -19.59 16.70 -21.29
CA ASP A 767 -19.11 17.01 -22.64
C ASP A 767 -18.07 18.15 -22.66
N GLY A 768 -17.07 18.09 -21.78
CA GLY A 768 -16.03 19.13 -21.67
C GLY A 768 -16.54 20.51 -21.23
N GLY A 769 -17.68 20.57 -20.55
CA GLY A 769 -18.30 21.81 -20.09
C GLY A 769 -19.35 22.38 -21.05
N ARG A 770 -19.74 21.63 -22.10
CA ARG A 770 -20.82 22.02 -23.02
C ARG A 770 -22.21 21.73 -22.46
N ARG A 771 -22.31 20.71 -21.59
CA ARG A 771 -23.55 20.30 -20.94
C ARG A 771 -23.37 20.31 -19.42
N PHE A 772 -24.44 20.57 -18.69
CA PHE A 772 -24.46 20.60 -17.24
C PHE A 772 -25.73 19.99 -16.71
N LEU A 773 -25.60 19.14 -15.70
CA LEU A 773 -26.73 18.53 -15.04
C LEU A 773 -26.96 19.22 -13.71
N ILE A 774 -28.21 19.57 -13.44
CA ILE A 774 -28.60 20.38 -12.29
C ILE A 774 -29.67 19.61 -11.52
N ASP A 775 -29.39 19.25 -10.28
CA ASP A 775 -30.37 18.70 -9.33
C ASP A 775 -30.93 19.84 -8.47
N VAL A 776 -32.18 20.22 -8.75
CA VAL A 776 -32.90 21.27 -8.03
C VAL A 776 -33.93 20.61 -7.12
N ARG A 777 -33.72 20.75 -5.81
CA ARG A 777 -34.61 20.19 -4.78
C ARG A 777 -35.46 21.28 -4.15
N ALA A 778 -36.75 21.05 -4.03
CA ALA A 778 -37.73 21.84 -3.29
C ALA A 778 -38.36 20.96 -2.19
N THR A 779 -39.18 21.54 -1.31
CA THR A 779 -39.75 20.83 -0.14
C THR A 779 -40.61 19.64 -0.55
N GLY A 780 -41.40 19.79 -1.63
CA GLY A 780 -42.25 18.72 -2.19
C GLY A 780 -41.96 18.38 -3.65
N ALA A 781 -41.00 19.05 -4.28
CA ALA A 781 -40.73 18.94 -5.71
C ALA A 781 -39.24 18.74 -5.98
N ARG A 782 -38.91 18.16 -7.13
CA ARG A 782 -37.53 17.95 -7.57
C ARG A 782 -37.48 17.99 -9.09
N ALA A 783 -36.49 18.65 -9.66
CA ALA A 783 -36.21 18.57 -11.09
C ALA A 783 -34.73 18.29 -11.35
N TYR A 784 -34.51 17.38 -12.28
CA TYR A 784 -33.22 17.11 -12.88
C TYR A 784 -33.20 17.72 -14.27
N LEU A 785 -32.40 18.76 -14.42
CA LEU A 785 -32.34 19.53 -15.65
C LEU A 785 -30.99 19.29 -16.34
N GLN A 786 -31.03 19.11 -17.65
CA GLN A 786 -29.87 19.22 -18.52
C GLN A 786 -29.85 20.63 -19.11
N MET A 787 -28.83 21.40 -18.75
CA MET A 787 -28.49 22.67 -19.36
C MET A 787 -27.41 22.44 -20.41
N SER A 788 -27.58 22.99 -21.60
CA SER A 788 -26.64 22.83 -22.70
C SER A 788 -26.37 24.14 -23.41
N PHE A 789 -25.13 24.28 -23.87
CA PHE A 789 -24.64 25.41 -24.65
C PHE A 789 -24.14 24.90 -26.00
N ALA A 790 -24.07 25.78 -27.00
CA ALA A 790 -23.50 25.43 -28.29
C ALA A 790 -22.00 25.07 -28.18
N GLU A 791 -21.27 25.82 -27.34
CA GLU A 791 -19.81 25.72 -27.19
C GLU A 791 -19.42 25.27 -25.77
N PRO A 792 -18.30 24.54 -25.61
CA PRO A 792 -17.75 24.21 -24.30
C PRO A 792 -17.35 25.45 -23.48
N ALA A 793 -16.91 26.52 -24.16
CA ALA A 793 -16.64 27.81 -23.54
C ALA A 793 -17.95 28.61 -23.40
N ASN A 794 -18.45 28.74 -22.17
CA ASN A 794 -19.72 29.38 -21.85
C ASN A 794 -19.69 29.93 -20.40
N PRO A 795 -20.68 30.76 -19.98
CA PRO A 795 -20.67 31.40 -18.67
C PRO A 795 -20.57 30.42 -17.50
N VAL A 796 -21.12 29.23 -17.64
CA VAL A 796 -21.15 28.23 -16.57
C VAL A 796 -19.80 27.49 -16.48
N SER A 797 -19.16 27.18 -17.61
CA SER A 797 -17.85 26.51 -17.62
C SER A 797 -16.73 27.39 -17.08
N VAL A 798 -16.77 28.70 -17.34
CA VAL A 798 -15.75 29.64 -16.84
C VAL A 798 -16.06 30.21 -15.44
N ARG A 799 -17.18 29.82 -14.81
CA ARG A 799 -17.58 30.29 -13.47
C ARG A 799 -16.47 30.09 -12.44
N LEU A 800 -15.82 28.94 -12.45
CA LEU A 800 -14.70 28.65 -11.54
C LEU A 800 -13.43 29.46 -11.85
N LEU A 801 -13.22 29.85 -13.11
CA LEU A 801 -12.09 30.71 -13.49
C LEU A 801 -12.29 32.16 -13.06
N MET A 802 -13.54 32.61 -12.94
CA MET A 802 -13.89 33.95 -12.46
C MET A 802 -13.74 34.09 -10.95
N ARG A 803 -14.02 33.03 -10.18
CA ARG A 803 -13.88 33.05 -8.72
C ARG A 803 -12.45 33.40 -8.31
N GLU A 804 -12.33 34.36 -7.40
CA GLU A 804 -11.08 34.87 -6.85
C GLU A 804 -10.10 35.38 -7.93
N LEU A 805 -10.62 35.85 -9.07
CA LEU A 805 -9.79 36.45 -10.11
C LEU A 805 -9.24 37.81 -9.64
N THR A 806 -7.94 37.86 -9.36
CA THR A 806 -7.22 39.09 -9.01
C THR A 806 -6.49 39.68 -10.22
N CYS A 807 -6.61 40.98 -10.44
CA CYS A 807 -5.88 41.67 -11.50
C CYS A 807 -4.46 42.01 -11.01
N PRO A 808 -3.39 41.52 -11.67
CA PRO A 808 -2.03 41.70 -11.18
C PRO A 808 -1.61 43.17 -11.30
N SER A 809 -1.16 43.75 -10.18
CA SER A 809 -0.67 45.14 -10.14
C SER A 809 0.64 45.32 -10.89
N SER A 810 1.41 44.25 -11.10
CA SER A 810 2.65 44.23 -11.89
C SER A 810 2.72 42.99 -12.77
N LEU A 811 3.40 43.08 -13.91
CA LEU A 811 3.52 42.00 -14.88
C LEU A 811 4.77 41.17 -14.72
#